data_AF-A0ABD3YJG1-F1
#
_entry.id   AF-A0ABD3YJG1-F1
#
_cell.length_a   1.000
_cell.length_b   1.000
_cell.length_c   1.000
_cell.angle_alpha   90.00
_cell.angle_beta   90.00
_cell.angle_gamma   90.00
#
_symmetry.space_group_name_H-M   'P 1'
#
loop_
_entity.id
_entity.type
_entity.pdbx_description
1 polymer ?
#
loop_
_entity_poly.entity_id
_entity_poly.type
_entity_poly.pdbx_seq_one_letter_code
_entity_poly.pdbx_strand_id
1 'polypeptide(L)'
;MRYSSLVDRMVGPGAAAWDIHYAAVAAQRAGEDAIVLSVGDPDFATPAFITDAAVASLQAGDTHYSDVAGRPELRQAIADLYRRRFDLQVGADNVIVLAGAQNALFAAALCLLEAGDEVIVFDPVYVTYEATLKATGAKLVAVPTPADNGFRLDATALEAAITPRTRAIFFANPNNPTGVVMRPDELRAIAAVAERHDLWVVVDEVYEALTFEQPHQSFAALPGMAARTLSLGSLSKSHAMTGWRAGWIVAEPKLVGHIENLALNMLYGLPGFVQEAALAAVRRHDEVAAGMREVYRRRRDLVLRQLARSPRLKVLSPEAGMFVMVDVRGTGLSSLDFAWQLFRACGVSVLDAAAFGPQADGFVRLSFTLADETLAEACERILAFVEGLPAASPVGAGPARESRAGRAPTQSVLASKPVIEVRDLHKRFGQFEVLKGVSLSAREGGVVSLIGASGSGKSTLLRCINMLEVPNAGSVSVDGEIIRLDQDRHGEPRVADQKQLTRIRSRLGMVFQNFNLWPHRTVLENLMEAPTFVLHESRAEARERAEALLARVGLAEKRNEYPAFLSGGQQQRVAIARALAVRPKVMLFDEPTSALDPELVGEVLRVIRSLAEEGRTMILVTHEMAFARDVSSHVAFLHQGLIEEEGTPEEVFARPRSERCRQFVNAHQNR
;
A
#
# COMPACT_ATOMS: atom_id res chain seq x y z
N MET A 1 3.10 -2.91 -25.89
CA MET A 1 4.06 -1.78 -25.83
C MET A 1 5.10 -2.11 -24.77
N ARG A 2 6.35 -1.69 -24.94
CA ARG A 2 7.42 -1.90 -23.93
C ARG A 2 7.61 -0.59 -23.18
N TYR A 3 7.36 -0.59 -21.87
CA TYR A 3 7.66 0.54 -20.99
C TYR A 3 9.07 0.39 -20.40
N SER A 4 9.61 1.47 -19.83
CA SER A 4 10.88 1.39 -19.09
C SER A 4 10.73 0.44 -17.90
N SER A 5 11.76 -0.34 -17.61
CA SER A 5 11.80 -1.23 -16.43
C SER A 5 11.70 -0.47 -15.11
N LEU A 6 11.88 0.86 -15.12
CA LEU A 6 11.62 1.74 -13.99
C LEU A 6 10.16 1.66 -13.51
N VAL A 7 9.19 1.52 -14.43
CA VAL A 7 7.76 1.47 -14.09
C VAL A 7 7.46 0.29 -13.18
N ASP A 8 8.01 -0.89 -13.51
CA ASP A 8 7.81 -2.11 -12.73
C ASP A 8 8.49 -2.05 -11.36
N ARG A 9 9.64 -1.35 -11.26
CA ARG A 9 10.39 -1.20 -10.00
C ARG A 9 9.71 -0.28 -8.98
N MET A 10 8.80 0.59 -9.42
CA MET A 10 8.07 1.52 -8.55
C MET A 10 6.80 0.93 -7.93
N VAL A 11 6.40 -0.29 -8.31
CA VAL A 11 5.23 -0.97 -7.75
C VAL A 11 5.62 -1.70 -6.46
N GLY A 12 5.24 -1.13 -5.30
CA GLY A 12 5.52 -1.69 -3.98
C GLY A 12 4.24 -2.10 -3.21
N PRO A 13 4.35 -3.04 -2.25
CA PRO A 13 3.23 -3.53 -1.44
C PRO A 13 2.59 -2.45 -0.53
N GLY A 14 3.29 -1.34 -0.27
CA GLY A 14 2.81 -0.25 0.58
C GLY A 14 1.59 0.53 0.05
N ALA A 15 1.12 0.26 -1.17
CA ALA A 15 -0.08 0.89 -1.73
C ALA A 15 -1.36 0.52 -0.94
N ALA A 16 -1.49 -0.74 -0.50
CA ALA A 16 -2.71 -1.23 0.17
C ALA A 16 -2.94 -0.59 1.56
N ALA A 17 -1.87 -0.14 2.22
CA ALA A 17 -1.98 0.54 3.51
C ALA A 17 -2.73 1.87 3.40
N TRP A 18 -2.62 2.54 2.24
CA TRP A 18 -3.29 3.81 1.98
C TRP A 18 -4.78 3.66 1.68
N ASP A 19 -5.29 2.45 1.44
CA ASP A 19 -6.71 2.22 1.12
C ASP A 19 -7.63 2.69 2.25
N ILE A 20 -7.24 2.48 3.52
CA ILE A 20 -7.99 2.95 4.69
C ILE A 20 -8.03 4.49 4.73
N HIS A 21 -6.91 5.14 4.38
CA HIS A 21 -6.86 6.58 4.31
C HIS A 21 -7.84 7.12 3.27
N TYR A 22 -7.83 6.55 2.06
CA TYR A 22 -8.74 6.97 1.00
C TYR A 22 -10.21 6.72 1.34
N ALA A 23 -10.53 5.58 1.93
CA ALA A 23 -11.89 5.28 2.40
C ALA A 23 -12.36 6.29 3.45
N ALA A 24 -11.51 6.62 4.43
CA ALA A 24 -11.87 7.57 5.48
C ALA A 24 -12.00 9.02 4.98
N VAL A 25 -11.15 9.43 4.04
CA VAL A 25 -11.29 10.74 3.38
C VAL A 25 -12.54 10.80 2.51
N ALA A 26 -12.90 9.70 1.83
CA ALA A 26 -14.14 9.61 1.06
C ALA A 26 -15.37 9.74 1.95
N ALA A 27 -15.40 9.04 3.10
CA ALA A 27 -16.45 9.15 4.10
C ALA A 27 -16.59 10.60 4.63
N GLN A 28 -15.47 11.25 4.99
CA GLN A 28 -15.49 12.67 5.39
C GLN A 28 -16.08 13.58 4.28
N ARG A 29 -15.73 13.33 3.01
CA ARG A 29 -16.28 14.10 1.87
C ARG A 29 -17.76 13.84 1.63
N ALA A 30 -18.26 12.66 1.98
CA ALA A 30 -19.67 12.31 1.95
C ALA A 30 -20.46 12.92 3.13
N GLY A 31 -19.79 13.58 4.08
CA GLY A 31 -20.41 14.15 5.27
C GLY A 31 -20.64 13.14 6.39
N GLU A 32 -20.01 11.96 6.31
CA GLU A 32 -20.05 10.97 7.37
C GLU A 32 -19.18 11.40 8.56
N ASP A 33 -19.54 10.90 9.74
CA ASP A 33 -18.80 11.12 10.98
C ASP A 33 -17.53 10.26 11.02
N ALA A 34 -16.49 10.73 10.34
CA ALA A 34 -15.19 10.08 10.23
C ALA A 34 -14.05 10.97 10.75
N ILE A 35 -13.17 10.37 11.56
CA ILE A 35 -11.94 10.99 12.06
C ILE A 35 -10.73 10.35 11.38
N VAL A 36 -9.94 11.16 10.67
CA VAL A 36 -8.79 10.69 9.89
C VAL A 36 -7.48 10.90 10.62
N LEU A 37 -6.88 9.82 11.14
CA LEU A 37 -5.59 9.82 11.84
C LEU A 37 -4.49 9.06 11.08
N SER A 38 -4.72 8.76 9.80
CA SER A 38 -3.81 7.95 8.96
C SER A 38 -2.68 8.76 8.31
N VAL A 39 -2.85 10.08 8.14
CA VAL A 39 -1.88 11.00 7.51
C VAL A 39 -1.36 12.03 8.51
N GLY A 40 -0.07 12.35 8.40
CA GLY A 40 0.57 13.45 9.14
C GLY A 40 0.48 14.77 8.38
N ASP A 41 -0.74 15.25 8.17
CA ASP A 41 -1.01 16.59 7.65
C ASP A 41 -1.53 17.43 8.83
N PRO A 42 -0.86 18.54 9.17
CA PRO A 42 -1.30 19.42 10.25
C PRO A 42 -2.70 20.01 9.99
N ASP A 43 -3.50 20.18 11.03
CA ASP A 43 -4.76 20.92 10.97
C ASP A 43 -4.57 22.45 10.94
N PHE A 44 -3.33 22.93 11.12
CA PHE A 44 -3.01 24.35 11.11
C PHE A 44 -2.96 24.91 9.69
N ALA A 45 -3.47 26.13 9.53
CA ALA A 45 -3.14 26.95 8.38
C ALA A 45 -1.66 27.34 8.42
N THR A 46 -1.04 27.49 7.24
CA THR A 46 0.27 28.13 7.14
C THR A 46 0.22 29.53 7.78
N PRO A 47 1.17 29.92 8.66
CA PRO A 47 1.17 31.23 9.29
C PRO A 47 1.04 32.40 8.31
N ALA A 48 0.23 33.40 8.67
CA ALA A 48 -0.15 34.50 7.76
C ALA A 48 1.06 35.23 7.14
N PHE A 49 2.10 35.51 7.92
CA PHE A 49 3.29 36.19 7.38
C PHE A 49 4.02 35.41 6.28
N ILE A 50 3.85 34.08 6.21
CA ILE A 50 4.39 33.21 5.15
C ILE A 50 3.49 33.31 3.91
N THR A 51 2.17 33.21 4.09
CA THR A 51 1.21 33.36 2.99
C THR A 51 1.28 34.76 2.38
N ASP A 52 1.41 35.79 3.21
CA ASP A 52 1.49 37.19 2.81
C ASP A 52 2.75 37.46 1.99
N ALA A 53 3.88 36.84 2.35
CA ALA A 53 5.12 36.93 1.56
C ALA A 53 4.94 36.35 0.15
N ALA A 54 4.27 35.21 0.02
CA ALA A 54 3.97 34.62 -1.28
C ALA A 54 3.03 35.48 -2.12
N VAL A 55 1.96 35.99 -1.49
CA VAL A 55 0.97 36.86 -2.14
C VAL A 55 1.61 38.16 -2.61
N ALA A 56 2.43 38.79 -1.77
CA ALA A 56 3.17 39.99 -2.14
C ALA A 56 4.11 39.72 -3.32
N SER A 57 4.82 38.59 -3.31
CA SER A 57 5.69 38.21 -4.43
C SER A 57 4.91 38.01 -5.73
N LEU A 58 3.77 37.30 -5.67
CA LEU A 58 2.88 37.10 -6.81
C LEU A 58 2.35 38.44 -7.36
N GLN A 59 1.91 39.34 -6.49
CA GLN A 59 1.43 40.67 -6.86
C GLN A 59 2.54 41.55 -7.47
N ALA A 60 3.79 41.34 -7.06
CA ALA A 60 4.96 41.98 -7.65
C ALA A 60 5.37 41.38 -9.02
N GLY A 61 4.66 40.35 -9.50
CA GLY A 61 4.92 39.72 -10.79
C GLY A 61 5.93 38.57 -10.76
N ASP A 62 6.23 38.01 -9.58
CA ASP A 62 7.18 36.91 -9.42
C ASP A 62 6.65 35.57 -9.97
N THR A 63 6.62 35.48 -11.30
CA THR A 63 6.01 34.38 -12.07
C THR A 63 6.94 33.85 -13.17
N HIS A 64 8.22 34.24 -13.10
CA HIS A 64 9.25 33.87 -14.06
C HIS A 64 10.15 32.74 -13.52
N TYR A 65 11.01 32.21 -14.39
CA TYR A 65 12.01 31.21 -13.98
C TYR A 65 12.91 31.75 -12.88
N SER A 66 13.19 30.90 -11.90
CA SER A 66 14.16 31.10 -10.83
C SER A 66 15.42 30.27 -11.09
N ASP A 67 16.49 30.56 -10.37
CA ASP A 67 17.69 29.72 -10.40
C ASP A 67 17.34 28.27 -10.03
N VAL A 68 17.88 27.30 -10.77
CA VAL A 68 17.53 25.88 -10.63
C VAL A 68 17.82 25.37 -9.22
N ALA A 69 18.96 25.75 -8.66
CA ALA A 69 19.31 25.40 -7.27
C ALA A 69 18.47 26.13 -6.21
N GLY A 70 17.72 27.17 -6.59
CA GLY A 70 17.00 28.07 -5.70
C GLY A 70 17.67 29.44 -5.56
N ARG A 71 16.90 30.42 -5.10
CA ARG A 71 17.34 31.81 -4.92
C ARG A 71 18.52 31.90 -3.95
N PRO A 72 19.53 32.73 -4.24
CA PRO A 72 20.68 32.91 -3.36
C PRO A 72 20.29 33.24 -1.91
N GLU A 73 19.29 34.10 -1.70
CA GLU A 73 18.85 34.53 -0.37
C GLU A 73 18.23 33.38 0.44
N LEU A 74 17.42 32.53 -0.21
CA LEU A 74 16.82 31.37 0.44
C LEU A 74 17.88 30.32 0.79
N ARG A 75 18.76 30.00 -0.17
CA ARG A 75 19.87 29.06 0.04
C ARG A 75 20.78 29.50 1.17
N GLN A 76 21.12 30.79 1.21
CA GLN A 76 21.93 31.38 2.27
C GLN A 76 21.20 31.32 3.63
N ALA A 77 19.90 31.63 3.67
CA ALA A 77 19.12 31.55 4.91
C ALA A 77 19.03 30.13 5.48
N ILE A 78 18.93 29.10 4.62
CA ILE A 78 18.98 27.69 5.01
C ILE A 78 20.38 27.33 5.52
N ALA A 79 21.44 27.76 4.83
CA ALA A 79 22.81 27.54 5.30
C ALA A 79 23.06 28.19 6.66
N ASP A 80 22.58 29.42 6.87
CA ASP A 80 22.66 30.10 8.17
C ASP A 80 21.86 29.34 9.25
N LEU A 81 20.71 28.75 8.91
CA LEU A 81 19.92 27.92 9.83
C LEU A 81 20.75 26.70 10.30
N TYR A 82 21.39 25.99 9.37
CA TYR A 82 22.22 24.82 9.70
C TYR A 82 23.47 25.20 10.50
N ARG A 83 24.11 26.34 10.18
CA ARG A 83 25.18 26.91 11.01
C ARG A 83 24.75 27.18 12.44
N ARG A 84 23.61 27.87 12.63
CA ARG A 84 23.13 28.24 13.96
C ARG A 84 22.68 27.04 14.79
N ARG A 85 21.98 26.08 14.18
CA ARG A 85 21.36 24.96 14.91
C ARG A 85 22.29 23.79 15.16
N PHE A 86 23.23 23.54 14.24
CA PHE A 86 24.03 22.32 14.24
C PHE A 86 25.53 22.57 14.19
N ASP A 87 25.97 23.84 14.23
CA ASP A 87 27.38 24.23 14.12
C ASP A 87 28.08 23.72 12.84
N LEU A 88 27.30 23.52 11.78
CA LEU A 88 27.78 23.04 10.49
C LEU A 88 28.41 24.16 9.67
N GLN A 89 29.63 23.99 9.20
CA GLN A 89 30.31 24.98 8.35
C GLN A 89 29.82 24.88 6.90
N VAL A 90 28.67 25.51 6.61
CA VAL A 90 28.02 25.48 5.28
C VAL A 90 27.66 26.88 4.76
N GLY A 91 27.71 27.04 3.43
CA GLY A 91 27.30 28.22 2.67
C GLY A 91 26.13 27.92 1.72
N ALA A 92 25.71 28.93 0.94
CA ALA A 92 24.63 28.76 -0.02
C ALA A 92 24.92 27.70 -1.10
N ASP A 93 26.20 27.49 -1.44
CA ASP A 93 26.70 26.46 -2.37
C ASP A 93 26.51 25.03 -1.86
N ASN A 94 26.35 24.85 -0.54
CA ASN A 94 25.98 23.57 0.06
C ASN A 94 24.47 23.26 -0.02
N VAL A 95 23.64 24.21 -0.46
CA VAL A 95 22.18 24.10 -0.39
C VAL A 95 21.56 24.08 -1.78
N ILE A 96 20.64 23.14 -2.01
CA ILE A 96 19.72 23.14 -3.16
C ILE A 96 18.27 22.96 -2.70
N VAL A 97 17.39 23.81 -3.25
CA VAL A 97 15.95 23.81 -2.97
C VAL A 97 15.22 22.95 -4.01
N LEU A 98 14.28 22.13 -3.56
CA LEU A 98 13.54 21.16 -4.37
C LEU A 98 12.04 21.17 -4.01
N ALA A 99 11.23 20.54 -4.86
CA ALA A 99 9.78 20.40 -4.69
C ALA A 99 9.40 19.43 -3.55
N GLY A 100 9.77 19.78 -2.32
CA GLY A 100 9.57 19.02 -1.08
C GLY A 100 10.66 17.96 -0.85
N ALA A 101 10.75 17.49 0.40
CA ALA A 101 11.74 16.47 0.80
C ALA A 101 11.61 15.14 0.04
N GLN A 102 10.42 14.79 -0.48
CA GLN A 102 10.27 13.61 -1.32
C GLN A 102 11.07 13.72 -2.64
N ASN A 103 11.09 14.91 -3.27
CA ASN A 103 11.94 15.15 -4.43
C ASN A 103 13.41 15.21 -4.04
N ALA A 104 13.73 15.73 -2.85
CA ALA A 104 15.08 15.69 -2.30
C ALA A 104 15.60 14.26 -2.13
N LEU A 105 14.80 13.38 -1.52
CA LEU A 105 15.09 11.95 -1.39
C LEU A 105 15.29 11.28 -2.76
N PHE A 106 14.41 11.56 -3.71
CA PHE A 106 14.47 10.97 -5.05
C PHE A 106 15.71 11.45 -5.84
N ALA A 107 16.03 12.74 -5.75
CA ALA A 107 17.22 13.32 -6.39
C ALA A 107 18.52 12.79 -5.77
N ALA A 108 18.57 12.66 -4.44
CA ALA A 108 19.66 12.03 -3.72
C ALA A 108 19.86 10.57 -4.18
N ALA A 109 18.77 9.79 -4.26
CA ALA A 109 18.81 8.41 -4.73
C ALA A 109 19.39 8.32 -6.16
N LEU A 110 18.88 9.13 -7.09
CA LEU A 110 19.34 9.12 -8.49
C LEU A 110 20.79 9.59 -8.69
N CYS A 111 21.30 10.46 -7.81
CA CYS A 111 22.68 10.93 -7.91
C CYS A 111 23.70 9.99 -7.27
N LEU A 112 23.27 9.13 -6.33
CA LEU A 112 24.18 8.29 -5.54
C LEU A 112 24.14 6.81 -5.92
N LEU A 113 23.02 6.34 -6.45
CA LEU A 113 22.74 4.91 -6.63
C LEU A 113 22.52 4.56 -8.10
N GLU A 114 22.94 3.36 -8.47
CA GLU A 114 22.67 2.76 -9.77
C GLU A 114 22.24 1.29 -9.67
N ALA A 115 21.92 0.69 -10.82
CA ALA A 115 21.51 -0.70 -10.88
C ALA A 115 22.66 -1.63 -10.46
N GLY A 116 22.40 -2.45 -9.44
CA GLY A 116 23.40 -3.36 -8.87
C GLY A 116 23.95 -2.91 -7.52
N ASP A 117 23.77 -1.65 -7.14
CA ASP A 117 24.10 -1.17 -5.79
C ASP A 117 23.18 -1.78 -4.74
N GLU A 118 23.68 -1.85 -3.51
CA GLU A 118 22.91 -2.13 -2.31
C GLU A 118 22.79 -0.85 -1.47
N VAL A 119 21.59 -0.59 -0.96
CA VAL A 119 21.32 0.54 -0.08
C VAL A 119 20.75 0.07 1.25
N ILE A 120 21.39 0.49 2.34
CA ILE A 120 20.96 0.15 3.70
C ILE A 120 19.80 1.06 4.09
N VAL A 121 18.75 0.47 4.68
CA VAL A 121 17.66 1.19 5.36
C VAL A 121 17.39 0.55 6.73
N PHE A 122 16.77 1.29 7.64
CA PHE A 122 16.35 0.76 8.94
C PHE A 122 14.84 0.46 8.92
N ASP A 123 14.47 -0.78 9.27
CA ASP A 123 13.07 -1.23 9.35
C ASP A 123 12.59 -1.08 10.81
N PRO A 124 11.58 -0.23 11.07
CA PRO A 124 10.62 0.35 10.11
C PRO A 124 11.10 1.60 9.35
N VAL A 125 10.83 1.61 8.04
CA VAL A 125 11.24 2.64 7.09
C VAL A 125 10.06 3.50 6.60
N TYR A 126 10.29 4.77 6.28
CA TYR A 126 9.27 5.61 5.65
C TYR A 126 8.78 4.97 4.33
N VAL A 127 7.46 4.87 4.19
CA VAL A 127 6.79 4.04 3.17
C VAL A 127 7.22 4.30 1.72
N THR A 128 7.66 5.52 1.38
CA THR A 128 8.07 5.85 0.00
C THR A 128 9.51 5.47 -0.32
N TYR A 129 10.35 5.14 0.67
CA TYR A 129 11.76 4.80 0.47
C TYR A 129 11.89 3.59 -0.45
N GLU A 130 11.08 2.55 -0.24
CA GLU A 130 11.16 1.33 -1.03
C GLU A 130 11.02 1.60 -2.53
N ALA A 131 9.95 2.26 -2.94
CA ALA A 131 9.71 2.58 -4.35
C ALA A 131 10.73 3.60 -4.89
N THR A 132 11.09 4.61 -4.09
CA THR A 132 12.05 5.67 -4.47
C THR A 132 13.43 5.09 -4.76
N LEU A 133 13.94 4.26 -3.85
CA LEU A 133 15.27 3.69 -3.96
C LEU A 133 15.32 2.59 -5.02
N LYS A 134 14.30 1.73 -5.12
CA LYS A 134 14.21 0.72 -6.19
C LYS A 134 14.11 1.33 -7.60
N ALA A 135 13.60 2.55 -7.75
CA ALA A 135 13.53 3.22 -9.05
C ALA A 135 14.91 3.33 -9.73
N THR A 136 15.97 3.54 -8.92
CA THR A 136 17.38 3.60 -9.36
C THR A 136 17.90 2.26 -9.91
N GLY A 137 17.26 1.15 -9.53
CA GLY A 137 17.76 -0.21 -9.78
C GLY A 137 18.57 -0.79 -8.62
N ALA A 138 18.82 -0.02 -7.56
CA ALA A 138 19.48 -0.50 -6.35
C ALA A 138 18.59 -1.50 -5.58
N LYS A 139 19.24 -2.43 -4.88
CA LYS A 139 18.62 -3.39 -3.99
C LYS A 139 18.57 -2.82 -2.57
N LEU A 140 17.38 -2.78 -1.98
CA LEU A 140 17.22 -2.46 -0.57
C LEU A 140 17.72 -3.60 0.32
N VAL A 141 18.50 -3.24 1.33
CA VAL A 141 18.95 -4.12 2.41
C VAL A 141 18.47 -3.51 3.72
N ALA A 142 17.41 -4.10 4.28
CA ALA A 142 16.82 -3.63 5.53
C ALA A 142 17.57 -4.20 6.73
N VAL A 143 18.02 -3.34 7.63
CA VAL A 143 18.54 -3.70 8.95
C VAL A 143 17.38 -3.63 9.95
N PRO A 144 17.05 -4.72 10.65
CA PRO A 144 15.91 -4.76 11.55
C PRO A 144 16.18 -3.91 12.81
N THR A 145 15.19 -3.09 13.21
CA THR A 145 15.15 -2.48 14.54
C THR A 145 13.92 -3.03 15.30
N PRO A 146 14.07 -4.07 16.13
CA PRO A 146 12.91 -4.77 16.71
C PRO A 146 12.04 -3.92 17.64
N ALA A 147 10.72 -4.10 17.58
CA ALA A 147 9.82 -3.37 18.49
C ALA A 147 10.10 -3.64 19.98
N ASP A 148 10.61 -4.83 20.33
CA ASP A 148 10.91 -5.24 21.70
C ASP A 148 12.05 -4.43 22.35
N ASN A 149 12.96 -3.87 21.55
CA ASN A 149 14.01 -2.95 22.03
C ASN A 149 13.60 -1.46 21.86
N GLY A 150 12.37 -1.20 21.42
CA GLY A 150 11.87 0.15 21.12
C GLY A 150 12.34 0.70 19.77
N PHE A 151 12.50 -0.17 18.75
CA PHE A 151 12.96 0.20 17.41
C PHE A 151 14.36 0.83 17.38
N ARG A 152 15.24 0.39 18.29
CA ARG A 152 16.62 0.85 18.40
C ARG A 152 17.54 0.10 17.45
N LEU A 153 18.54 0.81 16.95
CA LEU A 153 19.52 0.27 16.02
C LEU A 153 20.47 -0.69 16.75
N ASP A 154 20.67 -1.87 16.17
CA ASP A 154 21.79 -2.74 16.53
C ASP A 154 22.97 -2.47 15.59
N ALA A 155 24.05 -1.91 16.14
CA ALA A 155 25.28 -1.64 15.40
C ALA A 155 25.91 -2.91 14.79
N THR A 156 25.73 -4.06 15.44
CA THR A 156 26.23 -5.35 14.94
C THR A 156 25.44 -5.79 13.72
N ALA A 157 24.12 -5.64 13.76
CA ALA A 157 23.25 -5.94 12.62
C ALA A 157 23.52 -5.01 11.44
N LEU A 158 23.80 -3.72 11.70
CA LEU A 158 24.23 -2.77 10.67
C LEU A 158 25.54 -3.21 10.01
N GLU A 159 26.58 -3.47 10.79
CA GLU A 159 27.90 -3.88 10.25
C GLU A 159 27.77 -5.20 9.45
N ALA A 160 26.98 -6.16 9.92
CA ALA A 160 26.75 -7.43 9.25
C ALA A 160 25.98 -7.32 7.92
N ALA A 161 25.22 -6.24 7.72
CA ALA A 161 24.47 -6.00 6.50
C ALA A 161 25.31 -5.37 5.37
N ILE A 162 26.51 -4.89 5.67
CA ILE A 162 27.38 -4.24 4.69
C ILE A 162 28.02 -5.28 3.77
N THR A 163 28.01 -5.01 2.47
CA THR A 163 28.69 -5.80 1.44
C THR A 163 29.53 -4.89 0.55
N PRO A 164 30.41 -5.44 -0.31
CA PRO A 164 31.13 -4.64 -1.30
C PRO A 164 30.23 -3.91 -2.31
N ARG A 165 28.93 -4.24 -2.38
CA ARG A 165 27.95 -3.53 -3.22
C ARG A 165 27.21 -2.44 -2.46
N THR A 166 27.38 -2.34 -1.14
CA THR A 166 26.73 -1.30 -0.35
C THR A 166 27.30 0.05 -0.74
N ARG A 167 26.41 0.95 -1.18
CA ARG A 167 26.78 2.28 -1.67
C ARG A 167 26.43 3.38 -0.68
N ALA A 168 25.30 3.22 0.01
CA ALA A 168 24.78 4.26 0.88
C ALA A 168 23.91 3.70 2.02
N ILE A 169 23.76 4.49 3.08
CA ILE A 169 22.83 4.29 4.18
C ILE A 169 21.77 5.39 4.11
N PHE A 170 20.50 5.01 4.04
CA PHE A 170 19.36 5.92 4.01
C PHE A 170 18.49 5.71 5.24
N PHE A 171 18.26 6.78 6.01
CA PHE A 171 17.37 6.71 7.17
C PHE A 171 16.74 8.05 7.51
N ALA A 172 15.59 7.99 8.20
CA ALA A 172 14.94 9.15 8.79
C ALA A 172 15.31 9.27 10.26
N ASN A 173 15.73 10.47 10.68
CA ASN A 173 15.98 10.80 12.07
C ASN A 173 15.55 12.27 12.31
N PRO A 174 14.48 12.53 13.07
CA PRO A 174 13.61 11.55 13.73
C PRO A 174 12.81 10.64 12.79
N ASN A 175 12.55 9.40 13.22
CA ASN A 175 11.97 8.36 12.36
C ASN A 175 10.44 8.50 12.20
N ASN A 176 9.95 8.29 10.97
CA ASN A 176 8.56 7.96 10.65
C ASN A 176 8.54 6.50 10.20
N PRO A 177 7.78 5.60 10.86
CA PRO A 177 6.59 5.85 11.68
C PRO A 177 6.79 5.95 13.19
N THR A 178 7.97 5.62 13.70
CA THR A 178 8.13 5.30 15.13
C THR A 178 8.18 6.50 16.07
N GLY A 179 8.59 7.66 15.56
CA GLY A 179 8.91 8.84 16.36
C GLY A 179 10.20 8.70 17.17
N VAL A 180 10.99 7.65 16.94
CA VAL A 180 12.31 7.45 17.59
C VAL A 180 13.29 8.52 17.11
N VAL A 181 14.05 9.04 18.07
CA VAL A 181 15.23 9.88 17.82
C VAL A 181 16.46 9.03 18.14
N MET A 182 17.37 8.91 17.18
CA MET A 182 18.60 8.15 17.37
C MET A 182 19.50 8.80 18.42
N ARG A 183 20.07 7.96 19.27
CA ARG A 183 20.99 8.37 20.32
C ARG A 183 22.38 8.68 19.77
N PRO A 184 23.20 9.45 20.49
CA PRO A 184 24.56 9.76 20.06
C PRO A 184 25.46 8.54 19.82
N ASP A 185 25.27 7.43 20.55
CA ASP A 185 25.98 6.17 20.31
C ASP A 185 25.50 5.45 19.04
N GLU A 186 24.20 5.43 18.76
CA GLU A 186 23.64 4.90 17.50
C GLU A 186 24.16 5.69 16.29
N LEU A 187 24.13 7.03 16.37
CA LEU A 187 24.65 7.92 15.34
C LEU A 187 26.16 7.72 15.11
N ARG A 188 26.95 7.58 16.19
CA ARG A 188 28.40 7.28 16.08
C ARG A 188 28.67 5.90 15.48
N ALA A 189 27.83 4.91 15.76
CA ALA A 189 27.95 3.60 15.15
C ALA A 189 27.74 3.67 13.63
N ILE A 190 26.69 4.36 13.17
CA ILE A 190 26.43 4.59 11.75
C ILE A 190 27.61 5.34 11.10
N ALA A 191 28.10 6.40 11.74
CA ALA A 191 29.25 7.17 11.24
C ALA A 191 30.50 6.29 11.10
N ALA A 192 30.82 5.48 12.11
CA ALA A 192 31.95 4.57 12.06
C ALA A 192 31.84 3.54 10.93
N VAL A 193 30.64 2.99 10.68
CA VAL A 193 30.40 2.08 9.54
C VAL A 193 30.58 2.83 8.21
N ALA A 194 30.00 4.03 8.09
CA ALA A 194 30.09 4.83 6.88
C ALA A 194 31.52 5.24 6.53
N GLU A 195 32.36 5.59 7.52
CA GLU A 195 33.78 5.88 7.30
C GLU A 195 34.56 4.64 6.90
N ARG A 196 34.36 3.54 7.62
CA ARG A 196 35.12 2.30 7.42
C ARG A 196 34.92 1.72 6.03
N HIS A 197 33.70 1.81 5.51
CA HIS A 197 33.29 1.22 4.23
C HIS A 197 33.11 2.26 3.11
N ASP A 198 33.51 3.51 3.35
CA ASP A 198 33.39 4.63 2.41
C ASP A 198 31.98 4.80 1.81
N LEU A 199 30.97 4.82 2.67
CA LEU A 199 29.57 4.91 2.27
C LEU A 199 29.09 6.36 2.28
N TRP A 200 28.13 6.65 1.40
CA TRP A 200 27.29 7.85 1.51
C TRP A 200 26.23 7.66 2.60
N VAL A 201 25.83 8.76 3.22
CA VAL A 201 24.73 8.77 4.19
C VAL A 201 23.68 9.80 3.76
N VAL A 202 22.44 9.36 3.60
CA VAL A 202 21.30 10.25 3.36
C VAL A 202 20.42 10.22 4.59
N VAL A 203 20.30 11.37 5.26
CA VAL A 203 19.52 11.51 6.48
C VAL A 203 18.33 12.42 6.22
N ASP A 204 17.14 11.85 6.37
CA ASP A 204 15.89 12.58 6.31
C ASP A 204 15.58 13.20 7.67
N GLU A 205 15.81 14.51 7.77
CA GLU A 205 15.75 15.31 9.00
C GLU A 205 14.49 16.21 9.02
N VAL A 206 13.43 15.86 8.26
CA VAL A 206 12.22 16.68 8.15
C VAL A 206 11.47 16.90 9.47
N TYR A 207 11.74 16.07 10.49
CA TYR A 207 11.15 16.17 11.83
C TYR A 207 12.10 16.79 12.87
N GLU A 208 13.28 17.29 12.48
CA GLU A 208 14.33 17.75 13.41
C GLU A 208 13.86 18.82 14.41
N ALA A 209 12.97 19.72 13.98
CA ALA A 209 12.45 20.79 14.83
C ALA A 209 11.36 20.33 15.82
N LEU A 210 10.85 19.11 15.62
CA LEU A 210 9.72 18.52 16.31
C LEU A 210 10.15 17.42 17.29
N THR A 211 11.39 17.46 17.79
CA THR A 211 11.82 16.65 18.94
C THR A 211 11.28 17.23 20.25
N PHE A 212 10.82 16.39 21.17
CA PHE A 212 10.10 16.87 22.35
C PHE A 212 11.03 17.14 23.54
N GLU A 213 11.62 16.11 24.14
CA GLU A 213 12.40 16.26 25.37
C GLU A 213 13.88 16.57 25.12
N GLN A 214 14.40 16.16 23.96
CA GLN A 214 15.82 16.29 23.63
C GLN A 214 16.01 17.03 22.31
N PRO A 215 17.08 17.83 22.15
CA PRO A 215 17.39 18.47 20.88
C PRO A 215 17.80 17.43 19.84
N HIS A 216 17.45 17.69 18.57
CA HIS A 216 17.95 16.90 17.44
C HIS A 216 19.47 17.09 17.27
N GLN A 217 20.17 16.00 17.01
CA GLN A 217 21.58 16.02 16.60
C GLN A 217 21.66 15.73 15.11
N SER A 218 22.11 16.70 14.32
CA SER A 218 22.31 16.47 12.88
C SER A 218 23.45 15.49 12.64
N PHE A 219 23.23 14.52 11.76
CA PHE A 219 24.25 13.51 11.45
C PHE A 219 25.47 14.12 10.76
N ALA A 220 25.25 15.11 9.88
CA ALA A 220 26.34 15.80 9.18
C ALA A 220 27.30 16.53 10.14
N ALA A 221 26.85 16.88 11.35
CA ALA A 221 27.64 17.56 12.37
C ALA A 221 28.57 16.63 13.15
N LEU A 222 28.47 15.31 12.95
CA LEU A 222 29.42 14.37 13.52
C LEU A 222 30.80 14.54 12.87
N PRO A 223 31.89 14.32 13.62
CA PRO A 223 33.24 14.36 13.07
C PRO A 223 33.36 13.51 11.81
N GLY A 224 33.92 14.07 10.73
CA GLY A 224 34.14 13.37 9.46
C GLY A 224 32.92 13.19 8.55
N MET A 225 31.69 13.51 9.01
CA MET A 225 30.47 13.14 8.26
C MET A 225 30.00 14.17 7.23
N ALA A 226 30.31 15.45 7.41
CA ALA A 226 29.83 16.53 6.55
C ALA A 226 30.09 16.31 5.04
N ALA A 227 31.24 15.74 4.67
CA ALA A 227 31.62 15.52 3.27
C ALA A 227 30.90 14.34 2.59
N ARG A 228 30.30 13.44 3.37
CA ARG A 228 29.65 12.21 2.88
C ARG A 228 28.17 12.10 3.24
N THR A 229 27.59 13.19 3.75
CA THR A 229 26.20 13.23 4.21
C THR A 229 25.36 14.19 3.38
N LEU A 230 24.14 13.76 3.05
CA LEU A 230 23.09 14.61 2.53
C LEU A 230 22.00 14.72 3.60
N SER A 231 21.83 15.91 4.16
CA SER A 231 20.74 16.20 5.09
C SER A 231 19.52 16.71 4.31
N LEU A 232 18.41 15.99 4.38
CA LEU A 232 17.15 16.40 3.76
C LEU A 232 16.31 17.21 4.77
N GLY A 233 15.85 18.38 4.36
CA GLY A 233 15.00 19.24 5.19
C GLY A 233 13.73 19.69 4.48
N SER A 234 12.76 20.19 5.26
CA SER A 234 11.47 20.65 4.74
C SER A 234 10.73 21.55 5.74
N LEU A 235 9.90 22.44 5.23
CA LEU A 235 8.96 23.24 6.03
C LEU A 235 7.59 22.56 6.16
N SER A 236 7.38 21.41 5.50
CA SER A 236 6.08 20.74 5.43
C SER A 236 5.48 20.47 6.81
N LYS A 237 6.30 20.07 7.79
CA LYS A 237 5.82 19.57 9.09
C LYS A 237 5.92 20.61 10.19
N SER A 238 7.05 21.31 10.28
CA SER A 238 7.29 22.33 11.30
C SER A 238 6.52 23.64 11.09
N HIS A 239 6.10 23.93 9.85
CA HIS A 239 5.49 25.22 9.49
C HIS A 239 4.10 25.08 8.83
N ALA A 240 3.50 23.88 8.84
CA ALA A 240 2.25 23.60 8.14
C ALA A 240 2.28 24.00 6.66
N MET A 241 3.38 23.64 5.97
CA MET A 241 3.60 23.96 4.55
C MET A 241 3.56 22.73 3.63
N THR A 242 2.75 21.72 3.95
CA THR A 242 2.67 20.46 3.18
C THR A 242 2.32 20.69 1.71
N GLY A 243 1.35 21.56 1.43
CA GLY A 243 0.92 21.91 0.06
C GLY A 243 1.88 22.81 -0.73
N TRP A 244 2.82 23.49 -0.06
CA TRP A 244 3.76 24.41 -0.71
C TRP A 244 4.89 23.70 -1.45
N ARG A 245 5.14 22.43 -1.09
CA ARG A 245 6.19 21.61 -1.68
C ARG A 245 7.58 22.27 -1.58
N ALA A 246 7.92 22.81 -0.42
CA ALA A 246 9.23 23.41 -0.16
C ALA A 246 10.12 22.48 0.70
N GLY A 247 11.21 21.99 0.11
CA GLY A 247 12.24 21.20 0.80
C GLY A 247 13.63 21.47 0.21
N TRP A 248 14.67 20.90 0.82
CA TRP A 248 16.05 21.12 0.40
C TRP A 248 16.97 19.95 0.74
N ILE A 249 18.16 19.99 0.16
CA ILE A 249 19.32 19.17 0.52
C ILE A 249 20.42 20.11 1.00
N VAL A 250 21.06 19.76 2.11
CA VAL A 250 22.37 20.31 2.51
C VAL A 250 23.42 19.22 2.34
N ALA A 251 24.41 19.46 1.48
CA ALA A 251 25.45 18.49 1.13
C ALA A 251 26.74 19.18 0.67
N GLU A 252 27.77 18.39 0.34
CA GLU A 252 29.00 18.90 -0.24
C GLU A 252 28.74 19.57 -1.63
N PRO A 253 29.39 20.69 -1.98
CA PRO A 253 28.99 21.51 -3.13
C PRO A 253 29.06 20.82 -4.50
N LYS A 254 29.97 19.86 -4.69
CA LYS A 254 30.09 19.12 -5.96
C LYS A 254 28.86 18.23 -6.16
N LEU A 255 28.38 17.57 -5.11
CA LEU A 255 27.15 16.79 -5.15
C LEU A 255 25.92 17.67 -5.36
N VAL A 256 25.88 18.87 -4.74
CA VAL A 256 24.84 19.88 -5.02
C VAL A 256 24.81 20.23 -6.51
N GLY A 257 25.97 20.43 -7.15
CA GLY A 257 26.05 20.66 -8.60
C GLY A 257 25.54 19.48 -9.45
N HIS A 258 25.75 18.23 -9.02
CA HIS A 258 25.16 17.07 -9.70
C HIS A 258 23.63 17.04 -9.57
N ILE A 259 23.11 17.36 -8.38
CA ILE A 259 21.67 17.44 -8.14
C ILE A 259 21.04 18.60 -8.92
N GLU A 260 21.74 19.73 -9.05
CA GLU A 260 21.30 20.87 -9.88
C GLU A 260 21.14 20.46 -11.35
N ASN A 261 22.10 19.72 -11.91
CA ASN A 261 22.00 19.19 -13.27
C ASN A 261 20.78 18.26 -13.43
N LEU A 262 20.51 17.42 -12.43
CA LEU A 262 19.32 16.57 -12.43
C LEU A 262 18.04 17.41 -12.35
N ALA A 263 17.98 18.37 -11.44
CA ALA A 263 16.83 19.25 -11.23
C ALA A 263 16.49 20.10 -12.46
N LEU A 264 17.51 20.56 -13.20
CA LEU A 264 17.35 21.27 -14.48
C LEU A 264 16.56 20.43 -15.50
N ASN A 265 16.79 19.11 -15.52
CA ASN A 265 16.15 18.17 -16.45
C ASN A 265 14.83 17.59 -15.91
N MET A 266 14.44 17.94 -14.68
CA MET A 266 13.22 17.42 -14.03
C MET A 266 12.18 18.50 -13.74
N LEU A 267 12.57 19.52 -12.97
CA LEU A 267 11.66 20.54 -12.41
C LEU A 267 11.96 21.95 -12.92
N TYR A 268 13.20 22.22 -13.34
CA TYR A 268 13.64 23.56 -13.73
C TYR A 268 13.51 24.60 -12.59
N GLY A 269 13.76 24.17 -11.35
CA GLY A 269 13.69 25.01 -10.15
C GLY A 269 12.30 25.06 -9.47
N LEU A 270 12.25 25.70 -8.30
CA LEU A 270 11.01 25.89 -7.54
C LEU A 270 10.39 27.27 -7.86
N PRO A 271 9.05 27.43 -7.94
CA PRO A 271 8.44 28.74 -8.23
C PRO A 271 8.91 29.84 -7.27
N GLY A 272 9.21 31.03 -7.80
CA GLY A 272 9.78 32.15 -7.03
C GLY A 272 8.94 32.55 -5.82
N PHE A 273 7.63 32.69 -5.98
CA PHE A 273 6.71 33.03 -4.88
C PHE A 273 6.64 31.96 -3.78
N VAL A 274 6.87 30.68 -4.10
CA VAL A 274 6.99 29.61 -3.09
C VAL A 274 8.31 29.75 -2.33
N GLN A 275 9.38 30.15 -3.02
CA GLN A 275 10.68 30.40 -2.39
C GLN A 275 10.64 31.61 -1.45
N GLU A 276 9.89 32.67 -1.79
CA GLU A 276 9.69 33.81 -0.88
C GLU A 276 8.94 33.42 0.40
N ALA A 277 7.91 32.57 0.26
CA ALA A 277 7.22 31.99 1.41
C ALA A 277 8.18 31.17 2.28
N ALA A 278 8.99 30.31 1.66
CA ALA A 278 9.99 29.50 2.34
C ALA A 278 11.05 30.38 3.03
N LEU A 279 11.49 31.47 2.40
CA LEU A 279 12.45 32.41 2.97
C LEU A 279 11.88 33.10 4.22
N ALA A 280 10.63 33.55 4.15
CA ALA A 280 9.94 34.13 5.31
C ALA A 280 9.88 33.11 6.47
N ALA A 281 9.52 31.86 6.17
CA ALA A 281 9.47 30.77 7.15
C ALA A 281 10.85 30.48 7.78
N VAL A 282 11.89 30.29 6.95
CA VAL A 282 13.26 29.97 7.41
C VAL A 282 13.84 31.09 8.30
N ARG A 283 13.53 32.35 8.01
CA ARG A 283 13.98 33.49 8.85
C ARG A 283 13.39 33.48 10.26
N ARG A 284 12.21 32.87 10.43
CA ARG A 284 11.51 32.74 11.73
C ARG A 284 11.35 31.28 12.15
N HIS A 285 12.28 30.43 11.70
CA HIS A 285 12.17 28.98 11.82
C HIS A 285 11.94 28.52 13.27
N ASP A 286 12.79 28.96 14.20
CA ASP A 286 12.75 28.47 15.58
C ASP A 286 11.53 28.99 16.35
N GLU A 287 11.05 30.19 16.01
CA GLU A 287 9.83 30.77 16.59
C GLU A 287 8.60 29.94 16.20
N VAL A 288 8.40 29.69 14.91
CA VAL A 288 7.25 28.93 14.40
C VAL A 288 7.32 27.47 14.86
N ALA A 289 8.48 26.84 14.72
CA ALA A 289 8.66 25.45 15.08
C ALA A 289 8.52 25.21 16.59
N ALA A 290 8.93 26.16 17.45
CA ALA A 290 8.73 26.03 18.89
C ALA A 290 7.25 25.99 19.28
N GLY A 291 6.42 26.86 18.67
CA GLY A 291 4.97 26.84 18.88
C GLY A 291 4.34 25.53 18.42
N MET A 292 4.71 25.07 17.21
CA MET A 292 4.22 23.80 16.65
C MET A 292 4.61 22.59 17.52
N ARG A 293 5.87 22.54 17.97
CA ARG A 293 6.39 21.49 18.85
C ARG A 293 5.63 21.39 20.16
N GLU A 294 5.29 22.52 20.80
CA GLU A 294 4.53 22.52 22.05
C GLU A 294 3.12 21.93 21.84
N VAL A 295 2.46 22.28 20.75
CA VAL A 295 1.15 21.71 20.43
C VAL A 295 1.23 20.21 20.22
N TYR A 296 2.20 19.73 19.43
CA TYR A 296 2.38 18.30 19.22
C TYR A 296 2.81 17.55 20.49
N ARG A 297 3.62 18.16 21.37
CA ARG A 297 3.96 17.59 22.68
C ARG A 297 2.70 17.37 23.52
N ARG A 298 1.84 18.40 23.63
CA ARG A 298 0.58 18.32 24.36
C ARG A 298 -0.37 17.26 23.79
N ARG A 299 -0.52 17.22 22.46
CA ARG A 299 -1.37 16.25 21.75
C ARG A 299 -0.84 14.81 21.87
N ARG A 300 0.48 14.61 21.80
CA ARG A 300 1.13 13.34 22.12
C ARG A 300 0.75 12.89 23.53
N ASP A 301 0.94 13.75 24.52
CA ASP A 301 0.69 13.39 25.93
C ASP A 301 -0.80 13.08 26.18
N LEU A 302 -1.71 13.76 25.47
CA LEU A 302 -3.14 13.44 25.48
C LEU A 302 -3.37 12.01 24.98
N VAL A 303 -2.87 11.66 23.80
CA VAL A 303 -3.06 10.32 23.23
C VAL A 303 -2.44 9.23 24.12
N LEU A 304 -1.22 9.47 24.63
CA LEU A 304 -0.54 8.54 25.55
C LEU A 304 -1.38 8.29 26.80
N ARG A 305 -1.84 9.35 27.47
CA ARG A 305 -2.67 9.22 28.68
C ARG A 305 -4.00 8.51 28.41
N GLN A 306 -4.67 8.85 27.30
CA GLN A 306 -6.00 8.30 27.02
C GLN A 306 -5.92 6.82 26.64
N LEU A 307 -5.06 6.44 25.70
CA LEU A 307 -4.99 5.07 25.20
C LEU A 307 -4.35 4.10 26.21
N ALA A 308 -3.54 4.59 27.15
CA ALA A 308 -3.00 3.78 28.25
C ALA A 308 -4.07 3.21 29.21
N ARG A 309 -5.33 3.68 29.12
CA ARG A 309 -6.45 3.14 29.90
C ARG A 309 -6.81 1.70 29.52
N SER A 310 -6.50 1.26 28.29
CA SER A 310 -6.78 -0.11 27.87
C SER A 310 -5.55 -1.02 28.04
N PRO A 311 -5.64 -2.12 28.81
CA PRO A 311 -4.55 -3.07 28.94
C PRO A 311 -4.32 -3.91 27.67
N ARG A 312 -5.22 -3.82 26.68
CA ARG A 312 -5.11 -4.53 25.39
C ARG A 312 -4.30 -3.77 24.34
N LEU A 313 -3.97 -2.50 24.62
CA LEU A 313 -3.14 -1.65 23.78
C LEU A 313 -1.83 -1.35 24.49
N LYS A 314 -0.72 -1.41 23.77
CA LYS A 314 0.57 -0.88 24.25
C LYS A 314 1.01 0.28 23.37
N VAL A 315 0.93 1.48 23.92
CA VAL A 315 1.28 2.71 23.21
C VAL A 315 2.76 3.02 23.47
N LEU A 316 3.53 3.18 22.40
CA LEU A 316 4.95 3.54 22.50
C LEU A 316 5.09 5.06 22.50
N SER A 317 5.82 5.62 23.46
CA SER A 317 6.03 7.07 23.54
C SER A 317 6.99 7.55 22.46
N PRO A 318 6.57 8.40 21.52
CA PRO A 318 7.47 8.96 20.52
C PRO A 318 8.30 10.09 21.13
N GLU A 319 9.57 10.17 20.71
CA GLU A 319 10.53 11.21 21.12
C GLU A 319 10.43 12.46 20.22
N ALA A 320 9.78 12.34 19.06
CA ALA A 320 9.58 13.43 18.12
C ALA A 320 8.39 13.20 17.17
N GLY A 321 8.10 14.24 16.38
CA GLY A 321 7.25 14.17 15.21
C GLY A 321 5.77 14.32 15.53
N MET A 322 4.94 13.56 14.83
CA MET A 322 3.47 13.71 14.85
C MET A 322 2.72 12.38 14.80
N PHE A 323 3.42 11.28 15.08
CA PHE A 323 2.89 9.93 15.01
C PHE A 323 3.21 9.16 16.27
N VAL A 324 2.30 8.25 16.62
CA VAL A 324 2.47 7.29 17.70
C VAL A 324 2.24 5.88 17.17
N MET A 325 3.06 4.95 17.64
CA MET A 325 2.92 3.53 17.37
C MET A 325 2.10 2.88 18.49
N VAL A 326 1.03 2.20 18.11
CA VAL A 326 0.15 1.48 19.04
C VAL A 326 0.20 0.00 18.71
N ASP A 327 0.70 -0.80 19.64
CA ASP A 327 0.66 -2.26 19.56
C ASP A 327 -0.78 -2.72 19.83
N VAL A 328 -1.37 -3.37 18.83
CA VAL A 328 -2.76 -3.86 18.88
C VAL A 328 -2.83 -5.37 19.05
N ARG A 329 -1.70 -6.07 19.22
CA ARG A 329 -1.68 -7.54 19.33
C ARG A 329 -2.49 -8.05 20.53
N GLY A 330 -2.56 -7.27 21.62
CA GLY A 330 -3.41 -7.57 22.79
C GLY A 330 -4.92 -7.55 22.50
N THR A 331 -5.34 -7.07 21.34
CA THR A 331 -6.73 -7.15 20.87
C THR A 331 -7.07 -8.50 20.25
N GLY A 332 -6.07 -9.28 19.80
CA GLY A 332 -6.27 -10.52 19.04
C GLY A 332 -6.53 -10.32 17.54
N LEU A 333 -6.52 -9.07 17.06
CA LEU A 333 -6.64 -8.73 15.64
C LEU A 333 -5.25 -8.52 15.01
N SER A 334 -5.15 -8.73 13.70
CA SER A 334 -4.02 -8.19 12.92
C SER A 334 -4.09 -6.66 12.87
N SER A 335 -2.98 -5.96 12.63
CA SER A 335 -2.97 -4.49 12.53
C SER A 335 -3.88 -3.97 11.41
N LEU A 336 -3.92 -4.67 10.27
CA LEU A 336 -4.82 -4.36 9.15
C LEU A 336 -6.30 -4.57 9.52
N ASP A 337 -6.63 -5.71 10.15
CA ASP A 337 -8.00 -5.99 10.60
C ASP A 337 -8.44 -4.99 11.67
N PHE A 338 -7.56 -4.64 12.60
CA PHE A 338 -7.82 -3.63 13.62
C PHE A 338 -8.16 -2.29 12.96
N ALA A 339 -7.33 -1.83 12.02
CA ALA A 339 -7.51 -0.53 11.38
C ALA A 339 -8.84 -0.43 10.59
N TRP A 340 -9.20 -1.48 9.84
CA TRP A 340 -10.48 -1.53 9.13
C TRP A 340 -11.69 -1.71 10.04
N GLN A 341 -11.60 -2.55 11.06
CA GLN A 341 -12.72 -2.77 11.99
C GLN A 341 -12.98 -1.54 12.85
N LEU A 342 -11.93 -0.87 13.33
CA LEU A 342 -12.04 0.41 14.03
C LEU A 342 -12.75 1.45 13.16
N PHE A 343 -12.31 1.62 11.92
CA PHE A 343 -12.91 2.60 11.01
C PHE A 343 -14.39 2.30 10.75
N ARG A 344 -14.76 1.04 10.50
CA ARG A 344 -16.16 0.65 10.27
C ARG A 344 -17.04 0.75 11.50
N ALA A 345 -16.49 0.48 12.69
CA ALA A 345 -17.26 0.46 13.92
C ALA A 345 -17.53 1.87 14.48
N CYS A 346 -16.56 2.77 14.36
CA CYS A 346 -16.66 4.09 15.02
C CYS A 346 -16.09 5.26 14.19
N GLY A 347 -15.84 5.07 12.89
CA GLY A 347 -15.41 6.14 11.99
C GLY A 347 -13.97 6.62 12.20
N VAL A 348 -13.17 5.96 13.04
CA VAL A 348 -11.77 6.39 13.29
C VAL A 348 -10.82 5.60 12.39
N SER A 349 -10.07 6.29 11.54
CA SER A 349 -9.07 5.64 10.67
C SER A 349 -7.65 5.82 11.21
N VAL A 350 -6.91 4.71 11.24
CA VAL A 350 -5.48 4.63 11.56
C VAL A 350 -4.78 3.88 10.42
N LEU A 351 -3.44 3.92 10.38
CA LEU A 351 -2.68 3.26 9.34
C LEU A 351 -2.10 1.93 9.84
N ASP A 352 -2.22 0.87 9.05
CA ASP A 352 -1.50 -0.39 9.31
C ASP A 352 0.01 -0.15 9.24
N ALA A 353 0.71 -0.40 10.34
CA ALA A 353 2.14 -0.11 10.42
C ALA A 353 3.01 -1.19 9.74
N ALA A 354 2.47 -2.36 9.40
CA ALA A 354 3.19 -3.37 8.63
C ALA A 354 3.65 -2.85 7.25
N ALA A 355 3.02 -1.78 6.75
CA ALA A 355 3.40 -1.06 5.53
C ALA A 355 4.78 -0.37 5.60
N PHE A 356 5.29 -0.14 6.81
CA PHE A 356 6.61 0.47 7.04
C PHE A 356 7.71 -0.58 7.19
N GLY A 357 7.34 -1.87 7.23
CA GLY A 357 8.28 -2.99 7.27
C GLY A 357 7.90 -4.05 8.32
N PRO A 358 8.48 -5.26 8.21
CA PRO A 358 8.19 -6.39 9.10
C PRO A 358 8.32 -6.11 10.60
N GLN A 359 9.24 -5.23 11.04
CA GLN A 359 9.38 -4.94 12.47
C GLN A 359 8.18 -4.19 13.07
N ALA A 360 7.37 -3.56 12.23
CA ALA A 360 6.14 -2.86 12.64
C ALA A 360 4.88 -3.74 12.56
N ASP A 361 5.00 -5.04 12.26
CA ASP A 361 3.84 -5.95 12.24
C ASP A 361 3.13 -6.02 13.60
N GLY A 362 1.80 -6.00 13.57
CA GLY A 362 0.96 -5.93 14.76
C GLY A 362 0.84 -4.54 15.40
N PHE A 363 1.43 -3.50 14.79
CA PHE A 363 1.23 -2.11 15.20
C PHE A 363 0.32 -1.36 14.23
N VAL A 364 -0.38 -0.36 14.74
CA VAL A 364 -0.97 0.70 13.92
C VAL A 364 -0.27 2.03 14.21
N ARG A 365 -0.15 2.86 13.18
CA ARG A 365 0.36 4.23 13.29
C ARG A 365 -0.82 5.19 13.35
N LEU A 366 -0.86 6.02 14.39
CA LEU A 366 -1.85 7.07 14.59
C LEU A 366 -1.17 8.44 14.52
N SER A 367 -1.73 9.37 13.74
CA SER A 367 -1.31 10.77 13.75
C SER A 367 -2.02 11.56 14.85
N PHE A 368 -1.30 12.43 15.55
CA PHE A 368 -1.87 13.35 16.53
C PHE A 368 -1.88 14.79 16.01
N THR A 369 -2.28 14.93 14.74
CA THR A 369 -2.27 16.21 14.02
C THR A 369 -3.59 16.98 14.06
N LEU A 370 -4.66 16.40 14.61
CA LEU A 370 -5.96 17.06 14.74
C LEU A 370 -6.10 17.82 16.07
N ALA A 371 -7.13 18.66 16.17
CA ALA A 371 -7.50 19.39 17.38
C ALA A 371 -7.62 18.49 18.61
N ASP A 372 -7.32 19.04 19.78
CA ASP A 372 -7.27 18.31 21.05
C ASP A 372 -8.58 17.61 21.37
N GLU A 373 -9.70 18.28 21.10
CA GLU A 373 -11.05 17.76 21.31
C GLU A 373 -11.33 16.56 20.38
N THR A 374 -11.01 16.70 19.10
CA THR A 374 -11.16 15.62 18.09
C THR A 374 -10.24 14.43 18.41
N LEU A 375 -9.02 14.67 18.88
CA LEU A 375 -8.12 13.61 19.31
C LEU A 375 -8.61 12.90 20.57
N ALA A 376 -9.14 13.64 21.55
CA ALA A 376 -9.73 13.05 22.75
C ALA A 376 -10.92 12.17 22.37
N GLU A 377 -11.81 12.66 21.52
CA GLU A 377 -12.95 11.90 20.99
C GLU A 377 -12.50 10.64 20.25
N ALA A 378 -11.51 10.74 19.36
CA ALA A 378 -10.97 9.58 18.65
C ALA A 378 -10.40 8.53 19.61
N CYS A 379 -9.70 8.97 20.67
CA CYS A 379 -9.20 8.05 21.71
C CYS A 379 -10.33 7.35 22.46
N GLU A 380 -11.41 8.07 22.82
CA GLU A 380 -12.58 7.44 23.46
C GLU A 380 -13.23 6.41 22.54
N ARG A 381 -13.42 6.73 21.25
CA ARG A 381 -13.96 5.80 20.25
C ARG A 381 -13.09 4.55 20.09
N ILE A 382 -11.76 4.71 20.05
CA ILE A 382 -10.80 3.59 20.02
C ILE A 382 -10.95 2.69 21.25
N LEU A 383 -11.05 3.28 22.44
CA LEU A 383 -11.18 2.51 23.68
C LEU A 383 -12.50 1.76 23.76
N ALA A 384 -13.62 2.41 23.42
CA ALA A 384 -14.93 1.79 23.35
C ALA A 384 -14.93 0.61 22.36
N PHE A 385 -14.31 0.76 21.20
CA PHE A 385 -14.12 -0.33 20.24
C PHE A 385 -13.33 -1.49 20.86
N VAL A 386 -12.18 -1.21 21.48
CA VAL A 386 -11.31 -2.23 22.09
C VAL A 386 -11.97 -2.97 23.26
N GLU A 387 -12.77 -2.26 24.07
CA GLU A 387 -13.55 -2.84 25.17
C GLU A 387 -14.69 -3.72 24.66
N GLY A 388 -15.28 -3.36 23.51
CA GLY A 388 -16.32 -4.15 22.85
C GLY A 388 -15.81 -5.44 22.18
N LEU A 389 -14.50 -5.60 21.99
CA LEU A 389 -13.93 -6.80 21.38
C LEU A 389 -13.99 -8.00 22.35
N PRO A 390 -14.30 -9.22 21.87
CA PRO A 390 -14.29 -10.42 22.72
C PRO A 390 -12.92 -10.64 23.37
N ALA A 391 -12.91 -11.25 24.56
CA ALA A 391 -11.69 -11.47 25.33
C ALA A 391 -10.68 -12.32 24.52
N ALA A 392 -9.43 -11.86 24.42
CA ALA A 392 -8.39 -12.59 23.72
C ALA A 392 -8.09 -13.91 24.44
N SER A 393 -8.12 -15.04 23.71
CA SER A 393 -7.63 -16.31 24.26
C SER A 393 -6.09 -16.30 24.30
N PRO A 394 -5.45 -16.72 25.40
CA PRO A 394 -4.00 -16.77 25.48
C PRO A 394 -3.47 -17.87 24.55
N VAL A 395 -2.54 -17.50 23.66
CA VAL A 395 -1.84 -18.42 22.76
C VAL A 395 -0.85 -19.25 23.60
N GLY A 396 -1.19 -20.52 23.86
CA GLY A 396 -0.35 -21.49 24.57
C GLY A 396 0.06 -22.66 23.66
N ALA A 397 1.34 -23.00 23.70
CA ALA A 397 1.99 -24.07 22.92
C ALA A 397 1.29 -25.43 23.01
N GLY A 398 1.07 -26.08 21.85
CA GLY A 398 0.51 -27.44 21.76
C GLY A 398 1.55 -28.48 21.36
N PRO A 399 1.58 -29.68 21.99
CA PRO A 399 2.43 -30.78 21.57
C PRO A 399 1.77 -31.66 20.50
N ALA A 400 2.62 -32.36 19.76
CA ALA A 400 2.30 -33.29 18.67
C ALA A 400 1.55 -34.56 19.13
N ARG A 401 0.68 -35.11 18.26
CA ARG A 401 0.56 -36.56 17.99
C ARG A 401 -0.33 -36.89 16.79
N GLU A 402 0.14 -37.87 16.01
CA GLU A 402 -0.49 -38.53 14.88
C GLU A 402 -1.64 -39.47 15.30
N SER A 403 -2.64 -39.69 14.42
CA SER A 403 -2.78 -40.95 13.64
C SER A 403 -4.21 -41.25 13.14
N ARG A 404 -4.24 -41.70 11.87
CA ARG A 404 -5.09 -42.74 11.24
C ARG A 404 -6.59 -42.52 10.97
N ALA A 405 -6.84 -42.18 9.70
CA ALA A 405 -7.63 -42.90 8.70
C ALA A 405 -8.79 -43.82 9.14
N GLY A 406 -9.99 -43.48 8.65
CA GLY A 406 -11.11 -44.40 8.40
C GLY A 406 -11.93 -43.88 7.21
N ARG A 407 -11.93 -44.61 6.10
CA ARG A 407 -12.74 -44.34 4.90
C ARG A 407 -13.82 -45.42 4.82
N ALA A 408 -15.07 -45.02 4.59
CA ALA A 408 -16.09 -45.88 3.97
C ALA A 408 -17.21 -45.02 3.35
N PRO A 409 -17.95 -45.56 2.35
CA PRO A 409 -18.30 -44.83 1.13
C PRO A 409 -19.82 -44.73 0.86
N THR A 410 -20.22 -43.80 -0.02
CA THR A 410 -21.39 -43.86 -0.95
C THR A 410 -21.53 -42.48 -1.61
N GLN A 411 -21.94 -42.26 -2.87
CA GLN A 411 -22.46 -43.09 -3.95
C GLN A 411 -22.33 -42.25 -5.25
N SER A 412 -22.07 -42.90 -6.39
CA SER A 412 -21.93 -42.24 -7.69
C SER A 412 -23.27 -41.79 -8.25
N VAL A 413 -23.37 -40.52 -8.60
CA VAL A 413 -24.28 -40.00 -9.63
C VAL A 413 -23.43 -39.72 -10.86
N LEU A 414 -23.86 -40.25 -12.01
CA LEU A 414 -23.22 -40.18 -13.33
C LEU A 414 -22.54 -38.81 -13.57
N ALA A 415 -21.20 -38.80 -13.59
CA ALA A 415 -20.42 -37.57 -13.58
C ALA A 415 -20.41 -36.89 -14.95
N SER A 416 -21.09 -35.74 -15.07
CA SER A 416 -20.84 -34.78 -16.13
C SER A 416 -19.38 -34.29 -16.05
N LYS A 417 -18.72 -34.14 -17.20
CA LYS A 417 -17.32 -33.69 -17.27
C LYS A 417 -17.20 -32.27 -16.68
N PRO A 418 -16.13 -31.97 -15.91
CA PRO A 418 -15.90 -30.62 -15.41
C PRO A 418 -15.58 -29.66 -16.56
N VAL A 419 -16.12 -28.44 -16.49
CA VAL A 419 -15.85 -27.35 -17.45
C VAL A 419 -14.59 -26.57 -17.07
N ILE A 420 -14.18 -26.58 -15.80
CA ILE A 420 -12.83 -26.19 -15.38
C ILE A 420 -12.24 -27.35 -14.59
N GLU A 421 -11.02 -27.73 -14.92
CA GLU A 421 -10.25 -28.67 -14.12
C GLU A 421 -8.83 -28.17 -13.93
N VAL A 422 -8.48 -27.94 -12.67
CA VAL A 422 -7.14 -27.59 -12.22
C VAL A 422 -6.58 -28.80 -11.48
N ARG A 423 -5.39 -29.25 -11.87
CA ARG A 423 -4.73 -30.41 -11.26
C ARG A 423 -3.33 -30.04 -10.82
N ASP A 424 -3.07 -30.22 -9.53
CA ASP A 424 -1.76 -30.12 -8.88
C ASP A 424 -1.00 -28.84 -9.27
N LEU A 425 -1.68 -27.70 -9.17
CA LEU A 425 -1.19 -26.44 -9.68
C LEU A 425 -0.21 -25.79 -8.70
N HIS A 426 0.99 -25.48 -9.19
CA HIS A 426 2.02 -24.74 -8.44
C HIS A 426 2.32 -23.41 -9.09
N LYS A 427 2.54 -22.38 -8.27
CA LYS A 427 2.93 -21.04 -8.73
C LYS A 427 3.87 -20.40 -7.73
N ARG A 428 5.02 -19.92 -8.20
CA ARG A 428 5.99 -19.13 -7.45
C ARG A 428 6.28 -17.79 -8.12
N PHE A 429 6.64 -16.80 -7.30
CA PHE A 429 7.19 -15.52 -7.74
C PHE A 429 8.59 -15.37 -7.12
N GLY A 430 9.63 -15.50 -7.94
CA GLY A 430 10.99 -15.66 -7.43
C GLY A 430 11.09 -16.90 -6.54
N GLN A 431 11.52 -16.70 -5.29
CA GLN A 431 11.66 -17.77 -4.29
C GLN A 431 10.37 -18.06 -3.50
N PHE A 432 9.33 -17.25 -3.65
CA PHE A 432 8.10 -17.38 -2.86
C PHE A 432 7.05 -18.23 -3.59
N GLU A 433 6.74 -19.41 -3.07
CA GLU A 433 5.71 -20.31 -3.61
C GLU A 433 4.33 -19.97 -3.04
N VAL A 434 3.45 -19.45 -3.90
CA VAL A 434 2.10 -18.99 -3.56
C VAL A 434 1.07 -20.10 -3.67
N LEU A 435 1.15 -20.95 -4.69
CA LEU A 435 0.31 -22.15 -4.84
C LEU A 435 1.19 -23.38 -4.77
N LYS A 436 0.81 -24.35 -3.93
CA LYS A 436 1.65 -25.49 -3.53
C LYS A 436 1.01 -26.84 -3.87
N GLY A 437 0.42 -26.97 -5.06
CA GLY A 437 -0.26 -28.20 -5.50
C GLY A 437 -1.77 -28.14 -5.33
N VAL A 438 -2.38 -27.06 -5.84
CA VAL A 438 -3.83 -26.83 -5.71
C VAL A 438 -4.58 -27.58 -6.82
N SER A 439 -5.62 -28.34 -6.47
CA SER A 439 -6.51 -29.01 -7.43
C SER A 439 -7.94 -28.57 -7.20
N LEU A 440 -8.66 -28.17 -8.26
CA LEU A 440 -10.02 -27.65 -8.19
C LEU A 440 -10.80 -28.07 -9.44
N SER A 441 -12.08 -28.38 -9.30
CA SER A 441 -12.95 -28.61 -10.46
C SER A 441 -14.25 -27.81 -10.37
N ALA A 442 -14.69 -27.27 -11.50
CA ALA A 442 -16.01 -26.64 -11.63
C ALA A 442 -16.80 -27.38 -12.71
N ARG A 443 -18.07 -27.69 -12.42
CA ARG A 443 -19.01 -28.35 -13.35
C ARG A 443 -19.91 -27.32 -14.01
N GLU A 444 -20.44 -27.64 -15.19
CA GLU A 444 -21.36 -26.76 -15.89
C GLU A 444 -22.56 -26.40 -15.01
N GLY A 445 -22.87 -25.09 -14.92
CA GLY A 445 -23.91 -24.54 -14.05
C GLY A 445 -23.58 -24.51 -12.56
N GLY A 446 -22.39 -24.97 -12.15
CA GLY A 446 -21.93 -24.91 -10.77
C GLY A 446 -21.32 -23.56 -10.39
N VAL A 447 -21.50 -23.18 -9.13
CA VAL A 447 -20.89 -21.98 -8.53
C VAL A 447 -19.89 -22.45 -7.47
N VAL A 448 -18.61 -22.25 -7.75
CA VAL A 448 -17.51 -22.60 -6.85
C VAL A 448 -17.02 -21.35 -6.14
N SER A 449 -17.21 -21.24 -4.83
CA SER A 449 -16.65 -20.14 -4.05
C SER A 449 -15.28 -20.49 -3.48
N LEU A 450 -14.32 -19.61 -3.69
CA LEU A 450 -12.99 -19.67 -3.09
C LEU A 450 -12.93 -18.67 -1.94
N ILE A 451 -12.80 -19.20 -0.72
CA ILE A 451 -12.72 -18.41 0.51
C ILE A 451 -11.35 -18.63 1.17
N GLY A 452 -10.93 -17.70 2.03
CA GLY A 452 -9.66 -17.81 2.73
C GLY A 452 -9.05 -16.46 3.05
N ALA A 453 -8.08 -16.46 3.96
CA ALA A 453 -7.37 -15.25 4.39
C ALA A 453 -6.71 -14.50 3.21
N SER A 454 -6.45 -13.20 3.38
CA SER A 454 -5.64 -12.46 2.41
C SER A 454 -4.27 -13.12 2.23
N GLY A 455 -3.71 -13.07 1.02
CA GLY A 455 -2.43 -13.70 0.70
C GLY A 455 -2.45 -15.23 0.57
N SER A 456 -3.59 -15.92 0.71
CA SER A 456 -3.63 -17.39 0.61
C SER A 456 -3.50 -17.98 -0.80
N GLY A 457 -3.54 -17.13 -1.84
CA GLY A 457 -3.37 -17.53 -3.25
C GLY A 457 -4.65 -17.52 -4.10
N LYS A 458 -5.80 -17.05 -3.58
CA LYS A 458 -7.11 -17.09 -4.28
C LYS A 458 -7.11 -16.39 -5.64
N SER A 459 -6.69 -15.13 -5.68
CA SER A 459 -6.57 -14.36 -6.91
C SER A 459 -5.50 -14.93 -7.85
N THR A 460 -4.39 -15.45 -7.30
CA THR A 460 -3.34 -16.12 -8.09
C THR A 460 -3.88 -17.36 -8.78
N LEU A 461 -4.71 -18.17 -8.11
CA LEU A 461 -5.36 -19.34 -8.69
C LEU A 461 -6.29 -18.94 -9.85
N LEU A 462 -7.15 -17.94 -9.66
CA LEU A 462 -8.02 -17.42 -10.73
C LEU A 462 -7.24 -16.89 -11.94
N ARG A 463 -6.16 -16.16 -11.68
CA ARG A 463 -5.27 -15.64 -12.73
C ARG A 463 -4.55 -16.77 -13.47
N CYS A 464 -4.22 -17.88 -12.80
CA CYS A 464 -3.69 -19.06 -13.48
C CYS A 464 -4.73 -19.76 -14.35
N ILE A 465 -6.00 -19.83 -13.91
CA ILE A 465 -7.09 -20.41 -14.71
C ILE A 465 -7.25 -19.67 -16.05
N ASN A 466 -7.15 -18.34 -16.03
CA ASN A 466 -7.24 -17.50 -17.24
C ASN A 466 -5.88 -17.21 -17.91
N MET A 467 -4.79 -17.83 -17.44
CA MET A 467 -3.40 -17.62 -17.88
C MET A 467 -2.97 -16.14 -17.97
N LEU A 468 -3.46 -15.34 -17.02
CA LEU A 468 -2.85 -14.05 -16.69
C LEU A 468 -1.57 -14.24 -15.88
N GLU A 469 -1.49 -15.35 -15.16
CA GLU A 469 -0.28 -15.89 -14.57
C GLU A 469 -0.02 -17.27 -15.15
N VAL A 470 1.21 -17.54 -15.60
CA VAL A 470 1.57 -18.88 -16.06
C VAL A 470 2.00 -19.71 -14.84
N PRO A 471 1.39 -20.89 -14.58
CA PRO A 471 1.76 -21.75 -13.46
C PRO A 471 3.13 -22.41 -13.72
N ASN A 472 3.86 -22.73 -12.66
CA ASN A 472 5.17 -23.38 -12.73
C ASN A 472 5.06 -24.90 -12.87
N ALA A 473 4.02 -25.51 -12.33
CA ALA A 473 3.71 -26.93 -12.50
C ALA A 473 2.19 -27.16 -12.39
N GLY A 474 1.75 -28.37 -12.75
CA GLY A 474 0.35 -28.74 -12.81
C GLY A 474 -0.28 -28.44 -14.17
N SER A 475 -1.61 -28.57 -14.23
CA SER A 475 -2.36 -28.36 -15.47
C SER A 475 -3.70 -27.68 -15.22
N VAL A 476 -4.14 -26.91 -16.22
CA VAL A 476 -5.46 -26.28 -16.28
C VAL A 476 -6.12 -26.73 -17.57
N SER A 477 -7.34 -27.24 -17.46
CA SER A 477 -8.22 -27.50 -18.60
C SER A 477 -9.50 -26.68 -18.51
N VAL A 478 -9.95 -26.20 -19.66
CA VAL A 478 -11.19 -25.42 -19.81
C VAL A 478 -12.01 -26.08 -20.89
N ASP A 479 -13.25 -26.46 -20.57
CA ASP A 479 -14.20 -27.10 -21.49
C ASP A 479 -13.61 -28.35 -22.17
N GLY A 480 -12.88 -29.16 -21.37
CA GLY A 480 -12.20 -30.38 -21.82
C GLY A 480 -10.89 -30.15 -22.60
N GLU A 481 -10.46 -28.90 -22.79
CA GLU A 481 -9.23 -28.56 -23.49
C GLU A 481 -8.12 -28.16 -22.50
N ILE A 482 -7.05 -28.97 -22.41
CA ILE A 482 -5.87 -28.65 -21.59
C ILE A 482 -5.06 -27.52 -22.26
N ILE A 483 -4.73 -26.49 -21.48
CA ILE A 483 -3.86 -25.40 -21.91
C ILE A 483 -2.43 -25.94 -21.99
N ARG A 484 -1.82 -25.89 -23.19
CA ARG A 484 -0.46 -26.39 -23.40
C ARG A 484 0.56 -25.40 -22.85
N LEU A 485 1.40 -25.89 -21.95
CA LEU A 485 2.52 -25.16 -21.37
C LEU A 485 3.83 -25.78 -21.87
N ASP A 486 4.84 -24.93 -21.97
CA ASP A 486 6.22 -25.26 -22.33
C ASP A 486 7.16 -24.46 -21.44
N GLN A 487 8.46 -24.66 -21.58
CA GLN A 487 9.48 -23.83 -20.96
C GLN A 487 10.15 -22.94 -22.01
N ASP A 488 10.59 -21.75 -21.60
CA ASP A 488 11.48 -20.93 -22.42
C ASP A 488 12.93 -21.43 -22.33
N ARG A 489 13.84 -20.74 -23.02
CA ARG A 489 15.28 -21.08 -23.05
C ARG A 489 15.97 -20.99 -21.68
N HIS A 490 15.34 -20.36 -20.69
CA HIS A 490 15.84 -20.19 -19.33
C HIS A 490 15.15 -21.14 -18.34
N GLY A 491 14.25 -22.02 -18.82
CA GLY A 491 13.50 -22.95 -17.99
C GLY A 491 12.26 -22.35 -17.33
N GLU A 492 11.88 -21.12 -17.67
CA GLU A 492 10.68 -20.46 -17.12
C GLU A 492 9.42 -20.91 -17.87
N PRO A 493 8.30 -21.12 -17.18
CA PRO A 493 7.08 -21.62 -17.79
C PRO A 493 6.47 -20.57 -18.73
N ARG A 494 6.03 -21.02 -19.90
CA ARG A 494 5.33 -20.21 -20.89
C ARG A 494 4.17 -20.98 -21.51
N VAL A 495 3.24 -20.25 -22.12
CA VAL A 495 2.17 -20.84 -22.91
C VAL A 495 2.74 -21.28 -24.27
N ALA A 496 2.50 -22.54 -24.64
CA ALA A 496 3.05 -23.13 -25.85
C ALA A 496 2.31 -22.70 -27.13
N ASP A 497 1.00 -22.47 -27.03
CA ASP A 497 0.15 -22.11 -28.17
C ASP A 497 -0.73 -20.90 -27.86
N GLN A 498 -0.34 -19.75 -28.39
CA GLN A 498 -1.06 -18.50 -28.19
C GLN A 498 -2.43 -18.49 -28.87
N LYS A 499 -2.62 -19.22 -29.98
CA LYS A 499 -3.92 -19.31 -30.67
C LYS A 499 -4.90 -20.15 -29.86
N GLN A 500 -4.42 -21.27 -29.30
CA GLN A 500 -5.17 -22.05 -28.32
C GLN A 500 -5.59 -21.17 -27.15
N LEU A 501 -4.65 -20.41 -26.57
CA LEU A 501 -4.97 -19.57 -25.42
C LEU A 501 -6.03 -18.53 -25.74
N THR A 502 -5.93 -17.82 -26.87
CA THR A 502 -6.94 -16.83 -27.27
C THR A 502 -8.34 -17.46 -27.38
N ARG A 503 -8.44 -18.66 -27.98
CA ARG A 503 -9.70 -19.42 -28.08
C ARG A 503 -10.25 -19.85 -26.71
N ILE A 504 -9.38 -20.25 -25.79
CA ILE A 504 -9.79 -20.63 -24.43
C ILE A 504 -10.25 -19.39 -23.65
N ARG A 505 -9.50 -18.29 -23.72
CA ARG A 505 -9.83 -17.03 -23.03
C ARG A 505 -11.13 -16.42 -23.54
N SER A 506 -11.51 -16.61 -24.80
CA SER A 506 -12.82 -16.16 -25.29
C SER A 506 -14.00 -16.95 -24.68
N ARG A 507 -13.74 -18.10 -24.03
CA ARG A 507 -14.73 -18.87 -23.27
C ARG A 507 -14.74 -18.51 -21.77
N LEU A 508 -13.82 -17.65 -21.30
CA LEU A 508 -13.70 -17.23 -19.91
C LEU A 508 -14.05 -15.74 -19.77
N GLY A 509 -15.01 -15.42 -18.90
CA GLY A 509 -15.35 -14.04 -18.54
C GLY A 509 -14.70 -13.69 -17.22
N MET A 510 -13.70 -12.80 -17.20
CA MET A 510 -13.04 -12.37 -15.97
C MET A 510 -13.59 -11.03 -15.49
N VAL A 511 -13.98 -10.97 -14.23
CA VAL A 511 -14.35 -9.75 -13.50
C VAL A 511 -13.31 -9.54 -12.41
N PHE A 512 -12.60 -8.43 -12.50
CA PHE A 512 -11.46 -8.11 -11.64
C PHE A 512 -11.90 -7.31 -10.41
N GLN A 513 -11.04 -7.31 -9.39
CA GLN A 513 -11.15 -6.44 -8.22
C GLN A 513 -11.11 -4.96 -8.63
N ASN A 514 -10.08 -4.56 -9.39
CA ASN A 514 -10.02 -3.25 -10.01
C ASN A 514 -10.71 -3.35 -11.38
N PHE A 515 -11.84 -2.68 -11.57
CA PHE A 515 -12.80 -2.79 -12.69
C PHE A 515 -12.17 -3.01 -14.09
N ASN A 516 -10.95 -2.49 -14.30
CA ASN A 516 -10.12 -2.67 -15.49
C ASN A 516 -10.83 -2.24 -16.78
N LEU A 517 -11.73 -1.24 -16.69
CA LEU A 517 -12.36 -0.62 -17.85
C LEU A 517 -11.33 0.22 -18.62
N TRP A 518 -11.46 0.30 -19.94
CA TRP A 518 -10.63 1.21 -20.74
C TRP A 518 -11.10 2.65 -20.50
N PRO A 519 -10.25 3.51 -19.89
CA PRO A 519 -10.69 4.84 -19.44
C PRO A 519 -10.94 5.81 -20.59
N HIS A 520 -10.34 5.56 -21.76
CA HIS A 520 -10.46 6.36 -22.98
C HIS A 520 -11.58 5.88 -23.91
N ARG A 521 -12.42 4.95 -23.44
CA ARG A 521 -13.58 4.42 -24.16
C ARG A 521 -14.83 4.70 -23.35
N THR A 522 -15.94 4.96 -24.03
CA THR A 522 -17.25 5.04 -23.40
C THR A 522 -17.65 3.68 -22.80
N VAL A 523 -18.69 3.68 -21.95
CA VAL A 523 -19.26 2.47 -21.37
C VAL A 523 -19.70 1.49 -22.45
N LEU A 524 -20.39 1.97 -23.49
CA LEU A 524 -20.83 1.13 -24.61
C LEU A 524 -19.65 0.53 -25.38
N GLU A 525 -18.65 1.35 -25.70
CA GLU A 525 -17.44 0.89 -26.38
C GLU A 525 -16.72 -0.18 -25.57
N ASN A 526 -16.62 -0.01 -24.24
CA ASN A 526 -16.03 -1.00 -23.35
C ASN A 526 -16.63 -2.41 -23.52
N LEU A 527 -17.94 -2.52 -23.78
CA LEU A 527 -18.62 -3.79 -24.02
C LEU A 527 -18.44 -4.29 -25.46
N MET A 528 -18.29 -3.40 -26.44
CA MET A 528 -18.24 -3.74 -27.87
C MET A 528 -16.86 -4.18 -28.36
N GLU A 529 -15.78 -3.72 -27.72
CA GLU A 529 -14.39 -3.95 -28.18
C GLU A 529 -14.06 -5.44 -28.31
N ALA A 530 -14.28 -6.25 -27.27
CA ALA A 530 -13.94 -7.68 -27.32
C ALA A 530 -14.79 -8.47 -28.33
N PRO A 531 -16.13 -8.33 -28.40
CA PRO A 531 -16.94 -8.94 -29.47
C PRO A 531 -16.48 -8.56 -30.88
N THR A 532 -16.13 -7.30 -31.11
CA THR A 532 -15.72 -6.82 -32.44
C THR A 532 -14.34 -7.36 -32.83
N PHE A 533 -13.35 -7.25 -31.94
CA PHE A 533 -11.95 -7.54 -32.28
C PHE A 533 -11.55 -9.00 -32.05
N VAL A 534 -12.18 -9.70 -31.10
CA VAL A 534 -11.81 -11.09 -30.73
C VAL A 534 -12.79 -12.10 -31.32
N LEU A 535 -14.09 -11.80 -31.30
CA LEU A 535 -15.12 -12.69 -31.87
C LEU A 535 -15.44 -12.37 -33.34
N HIS A 536 -14.87 -11.28 -33.88
CA HIS A 536 -15.07 -10.81 -35.25
C HIS A 536 -16.54 -10.58 -35.62
N GLU A 537 -17.36 -10.20 -34.64
CA GLU A 537 -18.76 -9.85 -34.86
C GLU A 537 -18.90 -8.47 -35.49
N SER A 538 -20.00 -8.23 -36.19
CA SER A 538 -20.25 -6.91 -36.76
C SER A 538 -20.45 -5.88 -35.64
N ARG A 539 -20.05 -4.62 -35.90
CA ARG A 539 -20.28 -3.53 -34.94
C ARG A 539 -21.76 -3.35 -34.58
N ALA A 540 -22.67 -3.66 -35.51
CA ALA A 540 -24.12 -3.58 -35.28
C ALA A 540 -24.58 -4.62 -34.24
N GLU A 541 -24.21 -5.90 -34.43
CA GLU A 541 -24.55 -6.98 -33.49
C GLU A 541 -23.88 -6.78 -32.12
N ALA A 542 -22.61 -6.34 -32.11
CA ALA A 542 -21.89 -6.04 -30.89
C ALA A 542 -22.56 -4.90 -30.10
N ARG A 543 -23.04 -3.87 -30.81
CA ARG A 543 -23.75 -2.74 -30.21
C ARG A 543 -25.09 -3.17 -29.61
N GLU A 544 -25.92 -3.87 -30.37
CA GLU A 544 -27.23 -4.35 -29.92
C GLU A 544 -27.09 -5.18 -28.64
N ARG A 545 -26.12 -6.11 -28.62
CA ARG A 545 -25.85 -6.91 -27.44
C ARG A 545 -25.35 -6.07 -26.26
N ALA A 546 -24.44 -5.14 -26.51
CA ALA A 546 -23.91 -4.27 -25.46
C ALA A 546 -25.03 -3.42 -24.83
N GLU A 547 -25.93 -2.88 -25.63
CA GLU A 547 -27.10 -2.12 -25.14
C GLU A 547 -28.04 -3.01 -24.31
N ALA A 548 -28.33 -4.23 -24.75
CA ALA A 548 -29.13 -5.19 -23.98
C ALA A 548 -28.47 -5.55 -22.64
N LEU A 549 -27.15 -5.75 -22.62
CA LEU A 549 -26.40 -6.04 -21.39
C LEU A 549 -26.35 -4.83 -20.44
N LEU A 550 -26.21 -3.61 -20.96
CA LEU A 550 -26.29 -2.39 -20.15
C LEU A 550 -27.67 -2.20 -19.53
N ALA A 551 -28.75 -2.47 -20.29
CA ALA A 551 -30.10 -2.46 -19.75
C ALA A 551 -30.25 -3.47 -18.61
N ARG A 552 -29.75 -4.69 -18.81
CA ARG A 552 -29.78 -5.75 -17.80
C ARG A 552 -29.07 -5.38 -16.50
N VAL A 553 -27.93 -4.68 -16.57
CA VAL A 553 -27.21 -4.24 -15.36
C VAL A 553 -27.67 -2.86 -14.86
N GLY A 554 -28.71 -2.27 -15.45
CA GLY A 554 -29.29 -1.00 -15.01
C GLY A 554 -28.45 0.24 -15.35
N LEU A 555 -27.74 0.23 -16.49
CA LEU A 555 -26.82 1.29 -16.94
C LEU A 555 -27.04 1.73 -18.40
N ALA A 556 -28.22 1.49 -18.97
CA ALA A 556 -28.54 1.86 -20.36
C ALA A 556 -28.40 3.38 -20.64
N GLU A 557 -28.77 4.22 -19.67
CA GLU A 557 -28.65 5.69 -19.78
C GLU A 557 -27.19 6.17 -19.72
N LYS A 558 -26.29 5.36 -19.17
CA LYS A 558 -24.87 5.66 -18.98
C LYS A 558 -23.99 5.24 -20.17
N ARG A 559 -24.59 4.73 -21.25
CA ARG A 559 -23.89 4.13 -22.40
C ARG A 559 -22.83 5.03 -23.05
N ASN A 560 -23.03 6.35 -23.05
CA ASN A 560 -22.13 7.32 -23.67
C ASN A 560 -21.16 7.98 -22.68
N GLU A 561 -21.25 7.65 -21.38
CA GLU A 561 -20.33 8.17 -20.39
C GLU A 561 -18.99 7.43 -20.42
N TYR A 562 -17.95 8.07 -19.89
CA TYR A 562 -16.64 7.44 -19.68
C TYR A 562 -16.54 6.85 -18.27
N PRO A 563 -15.73 5.82 -18.03
CA PRO A 563 -15.59 5.17 -16.72
C PRO A 563 -15.31 6.15 -15.56
N ALA A 564 -14.57 7.23 -15.81
CA ALA A 564 -14.25 8.25 -14.81
C ALA A 564 -15.48 8.98 -14.22
N PHE A 565 -16.64 8.91 -14.88
CA PHE A 565 -17.88 9.55 -14.42
C PHE A 565 -18.85 8.57 -13.73
N LEU A 566 -18.43 7.31 -13.53
CA LEU A 566 -19.23 6.27 -12.89
C LEU A 566 -18.76 6.02 -11.44
N SER A 567 -19.71 5.73 -10.54
CA SER A 567 -19.36 5.22 -9.21
C SER A 567 -18.68 3.84 -9.28
N GLY A 568 -17.97 3.42 -8.23
CA GLY A 568 -17.30 2.09 -8.22
C GLY A 568 -18.27 0.95 -8.51
N GLY A 569 -19.46 0.95 -7.88
CA GLY A 569 -20.49 -0.06 -8.12
C GLY A 569 -21.02 -0.06 -9.56
N GLN A 570 -21.15 1.12 -10.17
CA GLN A 570 -21.51 1.23 -11.59
C GLN A 570 -20.39 0.71 -12.49
N GLN A 571 -19.13 1.09 -12.24
CA GLN A 571 -17.98 0.58 -12.99
C GLN A 571 -17.89 -0.94 -12.91
N GLN A 572 -18.17 -1.53 -11.74
CA GLN A 572 -18.16 -2.97 -11.60
C GLN A 572 -19.31 -3.65 -12.35
N ARG A 573 -20.51 -3.07 -12.34
CA ARG A 573 -21.62 -3.55 -13.18
C ARG A 573 -21.29 -3.47 -14.67
N VAL A 574 -20.58 -2.43 -15.13
CA VAL A 574 -20.04 -2.36 -16.50
C VAL A 574 -19.00 -3.46 -16.74
N ALA A 575 -18.11 -3.73 -15.78
CA ALA A 575 -17.11 -4.80 -15.90
C ALA A 575 -17.75 -6.19 -16.03
N ILE A 576 -18.82 -6.46 -15.26
CA ILE A 576 -19.63 -7.68 -15.38
C ILE A 576 -20.28 -7.75 -16.77
N ALA A 577 -20.94 -6.66 -17.21
CA ALA A 577 -21.59 -6.61 -18.52
C ALA A 577 -20.58 -6.83 -19.67
N ARG A 578 -19.38 -6.26 -19.57
CA ARG A 578 -18.28 -6.48 -20.52
C ARG A 578 -17.81 -7.93 -20.53
N ALA A 579 -17.64 -8.56 -19.37
CA ALA A 579 -17.28 -9.96 -19.29
C ALA A 579 -18.37 -10.86 -19.92
N LEU A 580 -19.65 -10.49 -19.81
CA LEU A 580 -20.76 -11.20 -20.44
C LEU A 580 -20.85 -10.99 -21.95
N ALA A 581 -20.33 -9.89 -22.49
CA ALA A 581 -20.44 -9.53 -23.90
C ALA A 581 -19.80 -10.56 -24.85
N VAL A 582 -18.79 -11.29 -24.36
CA VAL A 582 -18.12 -12.38 -25.10
C VAL A 582 -18.79 -13.75 -24.96
N ARG A 583 -19.96 -13.83 -24.30
CA ARG A 583 -20.71 -15.08 -24.07
C ARG A 583 -19.86 -16.20 -23.45
N PRO A 584 -19.22 -15.95 -22.30
CA PRO A 584 -18.31 -16.90 -21.70
C PRO A 584 -19.05 -18.15 -21.20
N LYS A 585 -18.36 -19.30 -21.28
CA LYS A 585 -18.79 -20.57 -20.67
C LYS A 585 -18.61 -20.58 -19.15
N VAL A 586 -17.60 -19.86 -18.66
CA VAL A 586 -17.28 -19.76 -17.23
C VAL A 586 -17.00 -18.31 -16.87
N MET A 587 -17.62 -17.83 -15.80
CA MET A 587 -17.34 -16.54 -15.22
C MET A 587 -16.37 -16.70 -14.04
N LEU A 588 -15.33 -15.87 -13.99
CA LEU A 588 -14.34 -15.82 -12.93
C LEU A 588 -14.46 -14.46 -12.25
N PHE A 589 -14.79 -14.45 -10.96
CA PHE A 589 -14.94 -13.23 -10.17
C PHE A 589 -13.84 -13.16 -9.12
N ASP A 590 -12.98 -12.16 -9.21
CA ASP A 590 -11.87 -11.94 -8.28
C ASP A 590 -12.22 -10.79 -7.34
N GLU A 591 -12.77 -11.14 -6.17
CA GLU A 591 -13.20 -10.21 -5.11
C GLU A 591 -14.04 -9.04 -5.65
N PRO A 592 -15.16 -9.32 -6.35
CA PRO A 592 -15.84 -8.33 -7.18
C PRO A 592 -16.50 -7.19 -6.39
N THR A 593 -16.55 -7.26 -5.06
CA THR A 593 -17.13 -6.25 -4.18
C THR A 593 -16.10 -5.56 -3.28
N SER A 594 -14.85 -6.00 -3.30
CA SER A 594 -13.82 -5.55 -2.34
C SER A 594 -13.38 -4.10 -2.53
N ALA A 595 -13.47 -3.56 -3.74
CA ALA A 595 -13.13 -2.17 -4.08
C ALA A 595 -14.36 -1.25 -4.09
N LEU A 596 -15.45 -1.64 -3.43
CA LEU A 596 -16.74 -0.92 -3.44
C LEU A 596 -17.12 -0.43 -2.05
N ASP A 597 -17.79 0.73 -2.01
CA ASP A 597 -18.47 1.20 -0.81
C ASP A 597 -19.58 0.22 -0.39
N PRO A 598 -19.81 -0.03 0.92
CA PRO A 598 -20.80 -1.00 1.40
C PRO A 598 -22.21 -0.81 0.84
N GLU A 599 -22.64 0.45 0.62
CA GLU A 599 -23.94 0.77 0.03
C GLU A 599 -24.10 0.25 -1.41
N LEU A 600 -22.98 0.12 -2.15
CA LEU A 600 -22.94 -0.31 -3.55
C LEU A 600 -22.72 -1.82 -3.72
N VAL A 601 -22.24 -2.51 -2.68
CA VAL A 601 -22.02 -3.97 -2.66
C VAL A 601 -23.29 -4.72 -3.01
N GLY A 602 -24.43 -4.33 -2.42
CA GLY A 602 -25.72 -4.97 -2.64
C GLY A 602 -26.19 -4.91 -4.09
N GLU A 603 -25.87 -3.86 -4.84
CA GLU A 603 -26.22 -3.76 -6.26
C GLU A 603 -25.43 -4.74 -7.12
N VAL A 604 -24.14 -4.89 -6.84
CA VAL A 604 -23.25 -5.81 -7.56
C VAL A 604 -23.59 -7.26 -7.21
N LEU A 605 -23.78 -7.57 -5.93
CA LEU A 605 -24.17 -8.92 -5.50
C LEU A 605 -25.51 -9.36 -6.10
N ARG A 606 -26.49 -8.44 -6.26
CA ARG A 606 -27.75 -8.75 -6.96
C ARG A 606 -27.53 -9.19 -8.41
N VAL A 607 -26.64 -8.51 -9.14
CA VAL A 607 -26.30 -8.90 -10.52
C VAL A 607 -25.63 -10.27 -10.54
N ILE A 608 -24.67 -10.52 -9.64
CA ILE A 608 -23.98 -11.81 -9.54
C ILE A 608 -24.96 -12.93 -9.17
N ARG A 609 -25.89 -12.70 -8.25
CA ARG A 609 -26.96 -13.64 -7.89
C ARG A 609 -27.82 -14.01 -9.10
N SER A 610 -28.24 -13.01 -9.89
CA SER A 610 -29.04 -13.26 -11.10
C SER A 610 -28.31 -14.15 -12.12
N LEU A 611 -26.98 -14.06 -12.19
CA LEU A 611 -26.16 -14.90 -13.07
C LEU A 611 -26.06 -16.33 -12.56
N ALA A 612 -25.98 -16.52 -11.23
CA ALA A 612 -25.99 -17.84 -10.61
C ALA A 612 -27.36 -18.53 -10.80
N GLU A 613 -28.46 -17.80 -10.60
CA GLU A 613 -29.83 -18.29 -10.78
C GLU A 613 -30.15 -18.69 -12.23
N GLU A 614 -29.48 -18.06 -13.22
CA GLU A 614 -29.52 -18.46 -14.63
C GLU A 614 -28.79 -19.79 -14.93
N GLY A 615 -28.13 -20.39 -13.93
CA GLY A 615 -27.35 -21.61 -14.12
C GLY A 615 -26.04 -21.37 -14.87
N ARG A 616 -25.42 -20.19 -14.73
CA ARG A 616 -24.09 -19.94 -15.29
C ARG A 616 -23.02 -20.62 -14.43
N THR A 617 -21.99 -21.15 -15.08
CA THR A 617 -20.81 -21.65 -14.36
C THR A 617 -19.99 -20.47 -13.84
N MET A 618 -19.67 -20.50 -12.54
CA MET A 618 -18.96 -19.40 -11.89
C MET A 618 -17.88 -19.93 -10.93
N ILE A 619 -16.72 -19.27 -10.91
CA ILE A 619 -15.75 -19.37 -9.81
C ILE A 619 -15.66 -17.99 -9.17
N LEU A 620 -15.96 -17.91 -7.87
CA LEU A 620 -16.11 -16.66 -7.14
C LEU A 620 -15.13 -16.62 -5.97
N VAL A 621 -14.13 -15.73 -6.04
CA VAL A 621 -13.37 -15.32 -4.86
C VAL A 621 -14.14 -14.21 -4.17
N THR A 622 -14.47 -14.39 -2.90
CA THR A 622 -15.26 -13.40 -2.16
C THR A 622 -14.98 -13.42 -0.66
N HIS A 623 -15.19 -12.27 -0.03
CA HIS A 623 -15.25 -12.11 1.42
C HIS A 623 -16.70 -12.03 1.96
N GLU A 624 -17.68 -12.04 1.05
CA GLU A 624 -19.11 -12.00 1.37
C GLU A 624 -19.62 -13.41 1.72
N MET A 625 -19.39 -13.87 2.95
CA MET A 625 -19.66 -15.27 3.34
C MET A 625 -21.14 -15.65 3.30
N ALA A 626 -22.04 -14.72 3.66
CA ALA A 626 -23.47 -14.93 3.53
C ALA A 626 -23.87 -15.16 2.07
N PHE A 627 -23.36 -14.32 1.17
CA PHE A 627 -23.57 -14.48 -0.26
C PHE A 627 -23.00 -15.80 -0.78
N ALA A 628 -21.74 -16.12 -0.44
CA ALA A 628 -21.10 -17.37 -0.83
C ALA A 628 -21.89 -18.60 -0.35
N ARG A 629 -22.43 -18.55 0.86
CA ARG A 629 -23.28 -19.62 1.41
C ARG A 629 -24.56 -19.79 0.58
N ASP A 630 -25.19 -18.71 0.17
CA ASP A 630 -26.48 -18.74 -0.51
C ASP A 630 -26.38 -19.22 -1.97
N VAL A 631 -25.33 -18.83 -2.69
CA VAL A 631 -25.26 -19.04 -4.15
C VAL A 631 -24.36 -20.18 -4.59
N SER A 632 -23.48 -20.67 -3.71
CA SER A 632 -22.48 -21.66 -4.12
C SER A 632 -23.03 -23.08 -4.12
N SER A 633 -22.63 -23.87 -5.10
CA SER A 633 -22.80 -25.33 -5.05
C SER A 633 -21.60 -26.03 -4.41
N HIS A 634 -20.43 -25.38 -4.42
CA HIS A 634 -19.20 -25.89 -3.82
C HIS A 634 -18.37 -24.75 -3.23
N VAL A 635 -17.71 -25.00 -2.12
CA VAL A 635 -16.86 -24.03 -1.42
C VAL A 635 -15.50 -24.66 -1.16
N ALA A 636 -14.43 -23.96 -1.50
CA ALA A 636 -13.07 -24.36 -1.17
C ALA A 636 -12.38 -23.27 -0.34
N PHE A 637 -11.87 -23.68 0.82
CA PHE A 637 -11.10 -22.86 1.74
C PHE A 637 -9.61 -23.01 1.45
N LEU A 638 -9.02 -21.92 0.96
CA LEU A 638 -7.62 -21.84 0.57
C LEU A 638 -6.80 -21.21 1.70
N HIS A 639 -5.78 -21.94 2.17
CA HIS A 639 -4.87 -21.52 3.24
C HIS A 639 -3.42 -21.83 2.87
N GLN A 640 -2.53 -20.83 3.00
CA GLN A 640 -1.08 -20.95 2.74
C GLN A 640 -0.70 -21.63 1.40
N GLY A 641 -1.50 -21.40 0.36
CA GLY A 641 -1.27 -21.96 -0.98
C GLY A 641 -1.81 -23.36 -1.21
N LEU A 642 -2.64 -23.89 -0.30
CA LEU A 642 -3.28 -25.20 -0.39
C LEU A 642 -4.79 -25.07 -0.20
N ILE A 643 -5.56 -25.97 -0.80
CA ILE A 643 -6.96 -26.19 -0.41
C ILE A 643 -6.93 -27.05 0.85
N GLU A 644 -7.18 -26.43 1.99
CA GLU A 644 -7.17 -27.11 3.28
C GLU A 644 -8.49 -27.86 3.53
N GLU A 645 -9.59 -27.29 3.06
CA GLU A 645 -10.92 -27.88 3.17
C GLU A 645 -11.81 -27.47 2.00
N GLU A 646 -12.57 -28.42 1.46
CA GLU A 646 -13.59 -28.15 0.44
C GLU A 646 -14.82 -29.04 0.65
N GLY A 647 -15.96 -28.61 0.15
CA GLY A 647 -17.24 -29.30 0.32
C GLY A 647 -18.44 -28.48 -0.15
N THR A 648 -19.64 -28.94 0.21
CA THR A 648 -20.87 -28.15 0.08
C THR A 648 -20.83 -26.94 1.03
N PRO A 649 -21.63 -25.88 0.78
CA PRO A 649 -21.75 -24.76 1.71
C PRO A 649 -22.11 -25.19 3.13
N GLU A 650 -22.97 -26.21 3.31
CA GLU A 650 -23.31 -26.72 4.65
C GLU A 650 -22.09 -27.35 5.34
N GLU A 651 -21.33 -28.18 4.63
CA GLU A 651 -20.11 -28.81 5.18
C GLU A 651 -19.06 -27.76 5.57
N VAL A 652 -18.81 -26.77 4.72
CA VAL A 652 -17.74 -25.80 4.96
C VAL A 652 -18.16 -24.70 5.94
N PHE A 653 -19.39 -24.18 5.83
CA PHE A 653 -19.85 -23.09 6.69
C PHE A 653 -20.47 -23.58 8.01
N ALA A 654 -21.28 -24.63 8.00
CA ALA A 654 -21.97 -25.08 9.22
C ALA A 654 -21.17 -26.14 9.99
N ARG A 655 -20.37 -26.96 9.30
CA ARG A 655 -19.62 -28.08 9.92
C ARG A 655 -18.14 -28.15 9.49
N PRO A 656 -17.37 -27.05 9.56
CA PRO A 656 -15.98 -27.04 9.15
C PRO A 656 -15.15 -28.06 9.96
N ARG A 657 -14.43 -28.92 9.24
CA ARG A 657 -13.63 -30.03 9.76
C ARG A 657 -12.28 -29.55 10.27
N SER A 658 -11.60 -28.73 9.48
CA SER A 658 -10.31 -28.15 9.85
C SER A 658 -10.48 -27.03 10.88
N GLU A 659 -9.55 -26.96 11.83
CA GLU A 659 -9.57 -25.91 12.84
C GLU A 659 -9.45 -24.52 12.21
N ARG A 660 -8.61 -24.39 11.18
CA ARG A 660 -8.39 -23.12 10.50
C ARG A 660 -9.61 -22.67 9.70
N CYS A 661 -10.29 -23.56 8.97
CA CYS A 661 -11.55 -23.22 8.30
C CYS A 661 -12.62 -22.84 9.32
N ARG A 662 -12.70 -23.55 10.45
CA ARG A 662 -13.63 -23.21 11.54
C ARG A 662 -13.38 -21.81 12.10
N GLN A 663 -12.13 -21.48 12.40
CA GLN A 663 -11.75 -20.14 12.85
C GLN A 663 -12.11 -19.08 11.81
N PHE A 664 -11.77 -19.32 10.53
CA PHE A 664 -12.06 -18.40 9.43
C PHE A 664 -13.56 -18.16 9.28
N VAL A 665 -14.36 -19.23 9.21
CA VAL A 665 -15.81 -19.15 9.05
C VAL A 665 -16.46 -18.47 10.25
N ASN A 666 -16.09 -18.85 11.47
CA ASN A 666 -16.67 -18.26 12.69
C ASN A 666 -16.39 -16.76 12.78
N ALA A 667 -15.19 -16.32 12.41
CA ALA A 667 -14.84 -14.90 12.37
C ALA A 667 -15.72 -14.08 11.40
N HIS A 668 -16.36 -14.74 10.42
CA HIS A 668 -17.23 -14.11 9.42
C HIS A 668 -18.72 -14.45 9.60
N GLN A 669 -19.10 -15.34 10.53
CA GLN A 669 -20.50 -15.65 10.88
C GLN A 669 -21.08 -14.72 11.95
N ASN A 670 -20.21 -14.10 12.75
CA ASN A 670 -20.58 -13.16 13.81
C ASN A 670 -20.43 -11.68 13.37
N ARG A 671 -20.33 -11.45 12.06
CA ARG A 671 -20.43 -10.15 11.38
C ARG A 671 -21.80 -10.07 10.71
#